data_AF-A0A948YCG9-F1
#
_entry.id   AF-A0A948YCG9-F1
#
_cell.length_a   1.000
_cell.length_b   1.000
_cell.length_c   1.000
_cell.angle_alpha   90.00
_cell.angle_beta   90.00
_cell.angle_gamma   90.00
#
_symmetry.space_group_name_H-M   'P 1'
#
loop_
_entity.id
_entity.type
_entity.pdbx_description
1 polymer ?
#
loop_
_entity_poly.entity_id
_entity_poly.type
_entity_poly.pdbx_seq_one_letter_code
_entity_poly.pdbx_strand_id
1 'polypeptide(L)'
;QRAPLEAEEIRKPRAPKPAGRNANKKAAPRGRKVSRDKRKKYTKSAQEDEIITHVEIPEDIRVYEFAEKLNKPMSEIIKVLFDLGLMMTKNDFLGADEIEILSEEFGVEVTIVDPKDAFNYEEDLAEEDETNATERPPVITIMGHVDHGKTSLLDAIRSAKVTQGEAGGITQHIGAYTVEQNGRAITFLDTPGHAAFSSMRQRGTNITDIIVIVVAADDGVKPQTLEVIKLAKESGAPVIVALNKMDKPTANPDHVKGQMAEQGMNCVEWGGDIEFIPVSAKTGMGIDNLLENILLTADVLELRADKTAMAKAAVVESSLEKGRGPVATVIVQNGTLRVGDYVVCGGSYGRVKAMINDKKEQIKFLEPSHTAVVVGLNEVPSSGEIMMAMSNEKEAREYAKKRHEYDRHKELSHSTKSTLEDMTSMIAEGRLKSLKVVLKTDVHGSLEAIKSSLAELRNEEVKIDVISSGVGGITENDVELVAGSENCVLLGFNVRPTGSVKALAKQRNVDIRTYSIIYQLLDDMTGMLTGMMAPKFTEQNTGQAEVRDVFKAPKGMVAGCVVVDGKLIRGGLVRVIREGVVAYEGKLTSLKRFKDDVEEVGHGYDCGVIISNYDDVRVGDVIETFKKVEQKVSL
;
A
#
# COMPACT_ATOMS: atom_id res chain seq x y z
N GLN A 1 43.24 13.67 -34.85
CA GLN A 1 43.04 15.08 -35.26
C GLN A 1 41.55 15.39 -35.12
N ARG A 2 41.15 16.60 -34.69
CA ARG A 2 39.73 17.01 -34.64
C ARG A 2 39.39 17.81 -35.90
N ALA A 3 38.27 17.51 -36.55
CA ALA A 3 37.73 18.32 -37.64
C ALA A 3 36.91 19.52 -37.10
N PRO A 4 36.69 20.58 -37.89
CA PRO A 4 35.99 21.78 -37.43
C PRO A 4 34.47 21.58 -37.26
N LEU A 5 33.86 22.48 -36.49
CA LEU A 5 32.41 22.71 -36.49
C LEU A 5 32.04 23.63 -37.67
N GLU A 6 31.03 23.26 -38.45
CA GLU A 6 30.43 24.16 -39.45
C GLU A 6 29.31 25.01 -38.84
N ALA A 7 29.04 26.16 -39.45
CA ALA A 7 28.20 27.22 -38.89
C ALA A 7 26.71 27.08 -39.26
N GLU A 8 25.85 27.70 -38.44
CA GLU A 8 24.40 27.58 -38.48
C GLU A 8 23.74 28.41 -39.61
N GLU A 9 23.02 27.77 -40.54
CA GLU A 9 22.32 28.48 -41.62
C GLU A 9 20.94 29.03 -41.21
N ILE A 10 20.80 30.36 -41.32
CA ILE A 10 19.57 31.10 -40.97
C ILE A 10 18.46 30.83 -42.01
N ARG A 11 17.44 30.05 -41.61
CA ARG A 11 16.26 29.77 -42.46
C ARG A 11 15.32 30.98 -42.57
N LYS A 12 15.03 31.39 -43.81
CA LYS A 12 14.15 32.53 -44.14
C LYS A 12 12.66 32.19 -43.98
N PRO A 13 11.79 33.15 -43.59
CA PRO A 13 10.36 32.91 -43.35
C PRO A 13 9.57 32.65 -44.65
N ARG A 14 8.52 31.81 -44.56
CA ARG A 14 7.54 31.58 -45.64
C ARG A 14 6.30 32.46 -45.47
N ALA A 15 5.74 32.92 -46.60
CA ALA A 15 4.63 33.87 -46.64
C ALA A 15 3.23 33.21 -46.71
N PRO A 16 2.17 33.87 -46.21
CA PRO A 16 0.81 33.31 -46.15
C PRO A 16 -0.04 33.54 -47.42
N LYS A 17 -0.96 32.62 -47.70
CA LYS A 17 -2.04 32.70 -48.70
C LYS A 17 -3.18 31.72 -48.34
N PRO A 18 -4.42 31.91 -48.83
CA PRO A 18 -5.14 33.17 -49.07
C PRO A 18 -6.59 33.15 -48.52
N ALA A 19 -7.31 34.27 -48.60
CA ALA A 19 -8.75 34.35 -48.25
C ALA A 19 -9.62 34.88 -49.41
N GLY A 20 -10.89 34.44 -49.46
CA GLY A 20 -11.96 34.84 -50.40
C GLY A 20 -13.11 33.83 -50.29
N ARG A 21 -14.40 34.13 -50.48
CA ARG A 21 -15.18 35.25 -51.08
C ARG A 21 -16.45 35.48 -50.22
N ASN A 22 -17.25 36.56 -50.23
CA ASN A 22 -17.37 37.85 -50.96
C ASN A 22 -17.64 38.98 -49.91
N ALA A 23 -17.59 40.30 -50.13
CA ALA A 23 -17.52 41.17 -51.31
C ALA A 23 -18.85 41.55 -52.03
N ASN A 24 -19.73 42.38 -51.41
CA ASN A 24 -20.42 43.58 -51.98
C ASN A 24 -21.59 44.08 -51.07
N LYS A 25 -22.05 45.35 -51.02
CA LYS A 25 -21.75 46.60 -51.77
C LYS A 25 -22.25 47.84 -50.98
N LYS A 26 -21.46 48.94 -50.92
CA LYS A 26 -21.82 50.39 -50.88
C LYS A 26 -22.87 50.90 -49.81
N ALA A 27 -22.85 52.15 -49.31
CA ALA A 27 -22.17 53.39 -49.72
C ALA A 27 -21.75 54.30 -48.54
N ALA A 28 -21.26 55.49 -48.88
CA ALA A 28 -20.71 56.58 -48.03
C ALA A 28 -21.81 57.35 -47.22
N PRO A 29 -21.53 58.32 -46.29
CA PRO A 29 -20.36 59.21 -46.31
C PRO A 29 -19.70 59.66 -44.99
N ARG A 30 -18.68 60.52 -45.18
CA ARG A 30 -17.78 61.18 -44.24
C ARG A 30 -18.48 61.90 -43.06
N GLY A 31 -18.08 61.54 -41.84
CA GLY A 31 -17.22 62.38 -41.00
C GLY A 31 -17.78 63.68 -40.37
N ARG A 32 -17.91 63.67 -39.05
CA ARG A 32 -17.84 64.89 -38.21
C ARG A 32 -17.19 64.58 -36.84
N LYS A 33 -16.05 65.19 -36.55
CA LYS A 33 -15.66 65.52 -35.15
C LYS A 33 -16.44 66.81 -34.77
N VAL A 34 -16.70 67.20 -33.53
CA VAL A 34 -16.19 66.80 -32.20
C VAL A 34 -17.35 66.96 -31.19
N SER A 35 -17.43 66.14 -30.14
CA SER A 35 -17.69 66.63 -28.77
C SER A 35 -17.39 65.53 -27.73
N ARG A 36 -16.92 65.92 -26.54
CA ARG A 36 -16.94 65.08 -25.33
C ARG A 36 -18.15 65.54 -24.52
N ASP A 37 -19.11 64.67 -24.28
CA ASP A 37 -20.08 64.91 -23.20
C ASP A 37 -20.40 63.61 -22.42
N LYS A 38 -21.06 63.77 -21.28
CA LYS A 38 -20.89 62.98 -20.05
C LYS A 38 -21.18 61.48 -20.17
N ARG A 39 -20.48 60.72 -19.32
CA ARG A 39 -20.75 59.33 -18.95
C ARG A 39 -22.27 59.12 -18.74
N LYS A 40 -22.91 58.29 -19.58
CA LYS A 40 -24.11 57.57 -19.12
C LYS A 40 -23.65 56.44 -18.19
N LYS A 41 -24.28 56.31 -17.02
CA LYS A 41 -24.20 55.06 -16.25
C LYS A 41 -24.77 53.95 -17.14
N TYR A 42 -24.01 52.89 -17.37
CA TYR A 42 -24.63 51.59 -17.61
C TYR A 42 -25.14 51.14 -16.24
N THR A 43 -26.44 51.29 -16.02
CA THR A 43 -27.14 50.40 -15.10
C THR A 43 -27.05 49.02 -15.71
N LYS A 44 -26.28 48.11 -15.10
CA LYS A 44 -26.55 46.68 -15.25
C LYS A 44 -28.04 46.52 -14.92
N SER A 45 -28.80 45.87 -15.79
CA SER A 45 -30.05 45.26 -15.35
C SER A 45 -29.71 44.37 -14.17
N ALA A 46 -30.43 44.51 -13.05
CA ALA A 46 -30.56 43.38 -12.17
C ALA A 46 -31.17 42.26 -13.03
N GLN A 47 -30.48 41.14 -13.12
CA GLN A 47 -31.21 39.89 -13.29
C GLN A 47 -31.95 39.72 -11.96
N GLU A 48 -33.22 39.35 -12.04
CA GLU A 48 -33.94 38.96 -10.84
C GLU A 48 -33.28 37.65 -10.38
N ASP A 49 -32.64 37.68 -9.20
CA ASP A 49 -32.09 36.48 -8.58
C ASP A 49 -33.28 35.52 -8.38
N GLU A 50 -33.35 34.46 -9.18
CA GLU A 50 -34.20 33.31 -8.85
C GLU A 50 -33.69 32.79 -7.50
N ILE A 51 -34.49 32.99 -6.46
CA ILE A 51 -34.17 32.53 -5.11
C ILE A 51 -34.28 31.01 -5.13
N ILE A 52 -33.15 30.35 -5.31
CA ILE A 52 -33.05 28.90 -5.26
C ILE A 52 -33.24 28.49 -3.79
N THR A 53 -34.47 28.16 -3.42
CA THR A 53 -34.83 27.87 -2.01
C THR A 53 -34.28 26.55 -1.51
N HIS A 54 -33.91 25.64 -2.42
CA HIS A 54 -33.47 24.28 -2.11
C HIS A 54 -32.40 23.82 -3.10
N VAL A 55 -31.30 23.24 -2.60
CA VAL A 55 -30.17 22.77 -3.44
C VAL A 55 -29.64 21.43 -2.94
N GLU A 56 -29.61 20.42 -3.82
CA GLU A 56 -28.92 19.15 -3.60
C GLU A 56 -27.40 19.32 -3.78
N ILE A 57 -26.59 18.97 -2.79
CA ILE A 57 -25.13 19.17 -2.78
C ILE A 57 -24.41 17.88 -2.34
N PRO A 58 -23.37 17.41 -3.08
CA PRO A 58 -22.58 16.26 -2.65
C PRO A 58 -21.66 16.59 -1.46
N GLU A 59 -21.41 15.57 -0.63
CA GLU A 59 -20.51 15.61 0.53
C GLU A 59 -19.13 16.26 0.23
N ASP A 60 -18.48 15.87 -0.89
CA ASP A 60 -17.22 16.45 -1.38
C ASP A 60 -17.47 17.52 -2.47
N ILE A 61 -17.84 18.76 -2.12
CA ILE A 61 -18.00 19.87 -3.09
C ILE A 61 -16.89 20.93 -2.98
N ARG A 62 -16.39 21.43 -4.13
CA ARG A 62 -15.42 22.55 -4.13
C ARG A 62 -16.10 23.91 -4.00
N VAL A 63 -15.41 24.88 -3.39
CA VAL A 63 -15.92 26.26 -3.17
C VAL A 63 -16.50 26.91 -4.44
N TYR A 64 -15.94 26.66 -5.64
CA TYR A 64 -16.51 27.20 -6.88
C TYR A 64 -17.78 26.49 -7.36
N GLU A 65 -17.90 25.18 -7.12
CA GLU A 65 -19.05 24.37 -7.51
C GLU A 65 -20.25 24.69 -6.60
N PHE A 66 -19.97 24.91 -5.32
CA PHE A 66 -20.92 25.41 -4.33
C PHE A 66 -21.44 26.81 -4.70
N ALA A 67 -20.54 27.73 -5.10
CA ALA A 67 -20.91 29.06 -5.57
C ALA A 67 -21.76 29.04 -6.87
N GLU A 68 -21.42 28.16 -7.81
CA GLU A 68 -22.20 27.98 -9.05
C GLU A 68 -23.57 27.35 -8.77
N LYS A 69 -23.69 26.39 -7.84
CA LYS A 69 -24.97 25.80 -7.42
C LYS A 69 -25.89 26.77 -6.68
N LEU A 70 -25.36 27.60 -5.79
CA LEU A 70 -26.12 28.67 -5.11
C LEU A 70 -26.41 29.87 -6.03
N ASN A 71 -25.83 29.91 -7.24
CA ASN A 71 -25.87 31.07 -8.14
C ASN A 71 -25.40 32.38 -7.46
N LYS A 72 -24.43 32.28 -6.54
CA LYS A 72 -23.88 33.40 -5.77
C LYS A 72 -22.43 33.72 -6.17
N PRO A 73 -22.00 34.98 -6.09
CA PRO A 73 -20.63 35.34 -6.43
C PRO A 73 -19.67 34.75 -5.39
N MET A 74 -18.73 33.93 -5.86
CA MET A 74 -17.67 33.25 -5.10
C MET A 74 -16.95 34.15 -4.06
N SER A 75 -16.89 35.47 -4.27
CA SER A 75 -16.34 36.45 -3.33
C SER A 75 -17.14 36.62 -2.03
N GLU A 76 -18.44 36.32 -2.02
CA GLU A 76 -19.29 36.39 -0.82
C GLU A 76 -19.10 35.14 0.04
N ILE A 77 -19.11 33.94 -0.58
CA ILE A 77 -18.84 32.66 0.10
C ILE A 77 -17.44 32.64 0.73
N ILE A 78 -16.40 33.05 0.01
CA ILE A 78 -15.04 33.17 0.56
C ILE A 78 -14.97 34.20 1.71
N LYS A 79 -15.81 35.24 1.69
CA LYS A 79 -15.86 36.21 2.80
C LYS A 79 -16.48 35.59 4.06
N VAL A 80 -17.58 34.83 3.94
CA VAL A 80 -18.20 34.14 5.09
C VAL A 80 -17.20 33.15 5.71
N LEU A 81 -16.56 32.32 4.89
CA LEU A 81 -15.51 31.39 5.33
C LEU A 81 -14.33 32.11 6.03
N PHE A 82 -13.90 33.26 5.50
CA PHE A 82 -12.84 34.06 6.11
C PHE A 82 -13.28 34.71 7.44
N ASP A 83 -14.52 35.19 7.54
CA ASP A 83 -15.07 35.76 8.77
C ASP A 83 -15.26 34.68 9.86
N LEU A 84 -15.44 33.42 9.47
CA LEU A 84 -15.38 32.22 10.34
C LEU A 84 -13.93 31.79 10.69
N GLY A 85 -12.92 32.41 10.09
CA GLY A 85 -11.50 32.12 10.31
C GLY A 85 -10.89 31.05 9.40
N LEU A 86 -11.65 30.49 8.45
CA LEU A 86 -11.19 29.46 7.51
C LEU A 86 -10.58 30.10 6.24
N MET A 87 -9.28 29.93 6.03
CA MET A 87 -8.59 30.42 4.84
C MET A 87 -8.70 29.43 3.67
N MET A 88 -9.84 29.43 2.98
CA MET A 88 -10.09 28.56 1.83
C MET A 88 -9.87 29.26 0.49
N THR A 89 -9.32 28.53 -0.49
CA THR A 89 -9.10 28.98 -1.87
C THR A 89 -10.21 28.47 -2.81
N LYS A 90 -10.19 28.90 -4.08
CA LYS A 90 -11.20 28.51 -5.09
C LYS A 90 -11.43 26.99 -5.17
N ASN A 91 -10.36 26.22 -5.08
CA ASN A 91 -10.36 24.81 -5.43
C ASN A 91 -10.50 23.88 -4.23
N ASP A 92 -10.55 24.42 -3.01
CA ASP A 92 -10.62 23.60 -1.80
C ASP A 92 -12.04 23.06 -1.60
N PHE A 93 -12.14 21.94 -0.87
CA PHE A 93 -13.37 21.24 -0.58
C PHE A 93 -13.99 21.76 0.72
N LEU A 94 -15.30 22.00 0.70
CA LEU A 94 -16.11 22.23 1.89
C LEU A 94 -16.50 20.86 2.49
N GLY A 95 -16.45 20.72 3.81
CA GLY A 95 -17.05 19.59 4.52
C GLY A 95 -18.48 19.89 4.95
N ALA A 96 -19.11 18.93 5.66
CA ALA A 96 -20.49 19.06 6.11
C ALA A 96 -20.71 20.30 7.00
N ASP A 97 -19.84 20.51 7.99
CA ASP A 97 -19.87 21.67 8.90
C ASP A 97 -19.82 23.01 8.14
N GLU A 98 -18.94 23.16 7.15
CA GLU A 98 -18.89 24.39 6.35
C GLU A 98 -20.10 24.53 5.41
N ILE A 99 -20.63 23.43 4.86
CA ILE A 99 -21.84 23.44 4.03
C ILE A 99 -23.07 23.87 4.85
N GLU A 100 -23.24 23.33 6.06
CA GLU A 100 -24.36 23.67 6.95
C GLU A 100 -24.33 25.15 7.33
N ILE A 101 -23.19 25.66 7.82
CA ILE A 101 -23.05 27.08 8.21
C ILE A 101 -23.26 28.03 7.02
N LEU A 102 -22.77 27.67 5.83
CA LEU A 102 -23.01 28.45 4.62
C LEU A 102 -24.49 28.39 4.18
N SER A 103 -25.19 27.28 4.42
CA SER A 103 -26.61 27.14 4.11
C SER A 103 -27.49 28.05 5.00
N GLU A 104 -27.16 28.16 6.29
CA GLU A 104 -27.81 29.08 7.23
C GLU A 104 -27.59 30.55 6.85
N GLU A 105 -26.34 30.98 6.67
CA GLU A 105 -25.99 32.39 6.38
C GLU A 105 -26.57 32.88 5.03
N PHE A 106 -26.66 32.01 4.02
CA PHE A 106 -27.29 32.35 2.73
C PHE A 106 -28.79 32.06 2.66
N GLY A 107 -29.38 31.41 3.67
CA GLY A 107 -30.83 31.17 3.76
C GLY A 107 -31.38 30.21 2.70
N VAL A 108 -30.61 29.15 2.38
CA VAL A 108 -30.96 28.14 1.38
C VAL A 108 -30.98 26.77 2.03
N GLU A 109 -32.06 26.00 1.87
CA GLU A 109 -32.10 24.62 2.34
C GLU A 109 -31.16 23.75 1.49
N VAL A 110 -29.99 23.43 2.01
CA VAL A 110 -29.06 22.50 1.38
C VAL A 110 -29.34 21.09 1.91
N THR A 111 -29.80 20.20 1.04
CA THR A 111 -29.72 18.77 1.32
C THR A 111 -28.36 18.29 0.88
N ILE A 112 -27.53 17.89 1.86
CA ILE A 112 -26.34 17.09 1.61
C ILE A 112 -26.85 15.73 1.12
N VAL A 113 -26.75 15.50 -0.19
CA VAL A 113 -27.00 14.19 -0.79
C VAL A 113 -25.66 13.49 -0.83
N ASP A 114 -25.51 12.41 -0.07
CA ASP A 114 -24.30 11.61 -0.19
C ASP A 114 -24.22 11.05 -1.64
N PRO A 115 -23.10 11.22 -2.37
CA PRO A 115 -22.89 10.48 -3.63
C PRO A 115 -22.77 8.95 -3.44
N LYS A 116 -23.08 8.42 -2.25
CA LYS A 116 -23.43 7.02 -1.96
C LYS A 116 -24.95 6.76 -2.05
N ASP A 117 -25.80 7.67 -1.57
CA ASP A 117 -27.27 7.49 -1.53
C ASP A 117 -27.87 7.33 -2.93
N ALA A 118 -27.50 8.22 -3.86
CA ALA A 118 -27.93 8.15 -5.27
C ALA A 118 -27.31 6.96 -6.06
N PHE A 119 -26.59 6.07 -5.36
CA PHE A 119 -25.88 4.90 -5.88
C PHE A 119 -26.24 3.62 -5.09
N ASN A 120 -27.15 3.70 -4.11
CA ASN A 120 -27.35 2.67 -3.08
C ASN A 120 -28.25 1.49 -3.52
N TYR A 121 -28.00 0.98 -4.73
CA TYR A 121 -28.51 -0.31 -5.20
C TYR A 121 -28.19 -1.46 -4.20
N GLU A 122 -27.17 -1.28 -3.34
CA GLU A 122 -26.82 -2.26 -2.32
C GLU A 122 -27.82 -2.31 -1.15
N GLU A 123 -28.53 -1.22 -0.86
CA GLU A 123 -29.66 -1.15 0.09
C GLU A 123 -31.02 -1.32 -0.61
N ASP A 124 -31.24 -0.76 -1.81
CA ASP A 124 -32.48 -0.96 -2.59
C ASP A 124 -32.78 -2.46 -2.81
N LEU A 125 -31.74 -3.27 -3.08
CA LEU A 125 -31.87 -4.72 -3.20
C LEU A 125 -32.13 -5.41 -1.84
N ALA A 126 -31.60 -4.87 -0.74
CA ALA A 126 -31.71 -5.48 0.58
C ALA A 126 -33.15 -5.41 1.14
N GLU A 127 -33.97 -4.44 0.73
CA GLU A 127 -35.40 -4.39 1.09
C GLU A 127 -36.26 -5.40 0.30
N GLU A 128 -35.86 -5.83 -0.90
CA GLU A 128 -36.59 -6.86 -1.67
C GLU A 128 -36.28 -8.31 -1.20
N ASP A 129 -35.13 -8.50 -0.54
CA ASP A 129 -34.46 -9.79 -0.33
C ASP A 129 -35.12 -10.74 0.71
N GLU A 130 -36.01 -10.26 1.59
CA GLU A 130 -36.57 -11.11 2.66
C GLU A 130 -37.64 -12.12 2.18
N THR A 131 -38.28 -11.89 1.02
CA THR A 131 -39.58 -12.53 0.72
C THR A 131 -39.53 -14.03 0.36
N ASN A 132 -38.43 -14.54 -0.21
CA ASN A 132 -38.23 -15.99 -0.41
C ASN A 132 -36.90 -16.48 0.17
N ALA A 133 -36.43 -15.87 1.27
CA ALA A 133 -35.17 -16.21 1.91
C ALA A 133 -35.11 -17.68 2.38
N THR A 134 -34.19 -18.46 1.82
CA THR A 134 -33.94 -19.89 2.12
C THR A 134 -32.62 -20.09 2.88
N GLU A 135 -32.49 -21.20 3.62
CA GLU A 135 -31.24 -21.60 4.27
C GLU A 135 -30.06 -21.61 3.27
N ARG A 136 -28.93 -20.97 3.63
CA ARG A 136 -27.71 -20.95 2.81
C ARG A 136 -26.51 -21.59 3.53
N PRO A 137 -25.55 -22.18 2.79
CA PRO A 137 -24.28 -22.65 3.35
C PRO A 137 -23.53 -21.55 4.11
N PRO A 138 -22.83 -21.86 5.23
CA PRO A 138 -21.91 -20.91 5.85
C PRO A 138 -20.66 -20.68 4.98
N VAL A 139 -20.20 -19.43 4.92
CA VAL A 139 -18.91 -19.03 4.35
C VAL A 139 -17.94 -18.75 5.49
N ILE A 140 -16.74 -19.35 5.46
CA ILE A 140 -15.87 -19.48 6.64
C ILE A 140 -14.44 -19.09 6.31
N THR A 141 -13.88 -18.11 7.02
CA THR A 141 -12.46 -17.75 6.86
C THR A 141 -11.61 -18.53 7.85
N ILE A 142 -10.57 -19.22 7.37
CA ILE A 142 -9.54 -19.83 8.23
C ILE A 142 -8.37 -18.86 8.40
N MET A 143 -8.06 -18.54 9.65
CA MET A 143 -7.05 -17.55 10.07
C MET A 143 -6.06 -18.10 11.11
N GLY A 144 -5.02 -17.32 11.42
CA GLY A 144 -3.95 -17.67 12.37
C GLY A 144 -2.54 -17.45 11.80
N HIS A 145 -1.52 -17.69 12.64
CA HIS A 145 -0.10 -17.50 12.32
C HIS A 145 0.40 -18.34 11.11
N VAL A 146 1.59 -18.00 10.62
CA VAL A 146 2.40 -18.90 9.77
C VAL A 146 2.73 -20.19 10.54
N ASP A 147 2.94 -21.31 9.84
CA ASP A 147 3.28 -22.64 10.38
C ASP A 147 2.35 -23.24 11.45
N HIS A 148 1.20 -22.61 11.72
CA HIS A 148 0.09 -23.20 12.48
C HIS A 148 -0.71 -24.25 11.68
N GLY A 149 -0.39 -24.43 10.39
CA GLY A 149 -0.95 -25.51 9.56
C GLY A 149 -2.34 -25.25 9.00
N LYS A 150 -2.73 -23.98 8.74
CA LYS A 150 -3.99 -23.60 8.09
C LYS A 150 -4.22 -24.34 6.78
N THR A 151 -3.31 -24.15 5.81
CA THR A 151 -3.32 -24.80 4.49
C THR A 151 -3.31 -26.33 4.60
N SER A 152 -2.69 -26.88 5.65
CA SER A 152 -2.68 -28.32 5.93
C SER A 152 -4.02 -28.84 6.46
N LEU A 153 -4.71 -28.06 7.30
CA LEU A 153 -6.06 -28.38 7.79
C LEU A 153 -7.06 -28.33 6.63
N LEU A 154 -6.95 -27.32 5.77
CA LEU A 154 -7.73 -27.15 4.55
C LEU A 154 -7.47 -28.28 3.53
N ASP A 155 -6.21 -28.67 3.30
CA ASP A 155 -5.83 -29.85 2.51
C ASP A 155 -6.43 -31.15 3.06
N ALA A 156 -6.44 -31.32 4.40
CA ALA A 156 -7.03 -32.49 5.06
C ALA A 156 -8.56 -32.52 4.89
N ILE A 157 -9.26 -31.41 5.16
CA ILE A 157 -10.71 -31.25 4.93
C ILE A 157 -11.07 -31.56 3.47
N ARG A 158 -10.28 -31.06 2.51
CA ARG A 158 -10.49 -31.27 1.07
C ARG A 158 -10.05 -32.66 0.57
N SER A 159 -9.41 -33.48 1.40
CA SER A 159 -8.76 -34.75 1.00
C SER A 159 -7.79 -34.62 -0.18
N ALA A 160 -7.15 -33.45 -0.34
CA ALA A 160 -6.28 -33.13 -1.48
C ALA A 160 -5.05 -32.34 -1.02
N LYS A 161 -3.91 -32.46 -1.73
CA LYS A 161 -2.62 -31.87 -1.32
C LYS A 161 -2.21 -30.71 -2.23
N VAL A 162 -2.58 -29.48 -1.88
CA VAL A 162 -2.12 -28.26 -2.57
C VAL A 162 -0.83 -27.72 -1.96
N THR A 163 -0.57 -27.95 -0.67
CA THR A 163 0.69 -27.58 0.03
C THR A 163 1.98 -28.08 -0.64
N GLN A 164 1.91 -29.11 -1.50
CA GLN A 164 3.06 -29.62 -2.27
C GLN A 164 3.27 -28.91 -3.63
N GLY A 165 2.34 -28.07 -4.08
CA GLY A 165 2.38 -27.36 -5.36
C GLY A 165 2.72 -25.87 -5.27
N GLU A 166 2.57 -25.25 -4.10
CA GLU A 166 2.80 -23.81 -3.92
C GLU A 166 4.29 -23.45 -3.75
N ALA A 167 4.69 -22.30 -4.34
CA ALA A 167 6.06 -21.83 -4.26
C ALA A 167 6.41 -21.40 -2.81
N GLY A 168 7.37 -22.09 -2.20
CA GLY A 168 7.74 -21.87 -0.80
C GLY A 168 6.86 -22.61 0.23
N GLY A 169 5.84 -23.36 -0.21
CA GLY A 169 4.96 -24.12 0.69
C GLY A 169 4.02 -23.27 1.55
N ILE A 170 3.70 -22.04 1.10
CA ILE A 170 2.85 -21.09 1.81
C ILE A 170 1.73 -20.55 0.91
N THR A 171 0.50 -20.47 1.45
CA THR A 171 -0.61 -19.75 0.82
C THR A 171 -0.24 -18.27 0.63
N GLN A 172 -0.26 -17.77 -0.60
CA GLN A 172 0.01 -16.36 -0.96
C GLN A 172 -1.12 -15.68 -1.77
N HIS A 173 -2.22 -16.41 -2.00
CA HIS A 173 -3.43 -16.00 -2.72
C HIS A 173 -4.65 -16.30 -1.84
N ILE A 174 -5.81 -15.65 -2.08
CA ILE A 174 -7.04 -16.01 -1.34
C ILE A 174 -7.77 -17.13 -2.09
N GLY A 175 -7.76 -18.34 -1.52
CA GLY A 175 -8.42 -19.51 -2.11
C GLY A 175 -9.82 -19.73 -1.57
N ALA A 176 -10.83 -19.78 -2.45
CA ALA A 176 -12.19 -20.19 -2.11
C ALA A 176 -12.48 -21.62 -2.62
N TYR A 177 -13.14 -22.46 -1.83
CA TYR A 177 -13.63 -23.79 -2.26
C TYR A 177 -14.79 -24.30 -1.41
N THR A 178 -15.57 -25.26 -1.90
CA THR A 178 -16.78 -25.76 -1.22
C THR A 178 -16.70 -27.26 -0.94
N VAL A 179 -17.09 -27.68 0.27
CA VAL A 179 -17.09 -29.07 0.75
C VAL A 179 -18.47 -29.44 1.25
N GLU A 180 -18.88 -30.70 1.04
CA GLU A 180 -20.14 -31.24 1.56
C GLU A 180 -19.84 -32.11 2.80
N GLN A 181 -20.46 -31.79 3.94
CA GLN A 181 -20.45 -32.62 5.15
C GLN A 181 -21.90 -32.95 5.53
N ASN A 182 -22.22 -34.23 5.72
CA ASN A 182 -23.57 -34.72 6.07
C ASN A 182 -24.71 -34.22 5.13
N GLY A 183 -24.39 -33.90 3.88
CA GLY A 183 -25.35 -33.38 2.89
C GLY A 183 -25.59 -31.86 2.93
N ARG A 184 -24.90 -31.12 3.81
CA ARG A 184 -24.86 -29.65 3.82
C ARG A 184 -23.53 -29.18 3.25
N ALA A 185 -23.57 -28.12 2.45
CA ALA A 185 -22.35 -27.50 1.92
C ALA A 185 -21.73 -26.52 2.94
N ILE A 186 -20.42 -26.34 2.86
CA ILE A 186 -19.62 -25.40 3.64
C ILE A 186 -18.59 -24.79 2.69
N THR A 187 -18.49 -23.46 2.62
CA THR A 187 -17.51 -22.77 1.76
C THR A 187 -16.38 -22.20 2.59
N PHE A 188 -15.15 -22.58 2.28
CA PHE A 188 -13.94 -22.15 2.98
C PHE A 188 -13.17 -21.09 2.19
N LEU A 189 -12.67 -20.09 2.91
CA LEU A 189 -11.69 -19.10 2.46
C LEU A 189 -10.35 -19.34 3.18
N ASP A 190 -9.31 -19.70 2.42
CA ASP A 190 -7.93 -19.72 2.88
C ASP A 190 -7.33 -18.32 2.81
N THR A 191 -6.83 -17.79 3.93
CA THR A 191 -6.17 -16.47 3.97
C THR A 191 -4.67 -16.59 4.30
N PRO A 192 -3.79 -15.92 3.53
CA PRO A 192 -2.36 -15.88 3.81
C PRO A 192 -2.03 -15.41 5.25
N GLY A 193 -1.18 -16.17 5.93
CA GLY A 193 -0.86 -15.94 7.35
C GLY A 193 0.16 -14.84 7.64
N HIS A 194 0.92 -14.40 6.65
CA HIS A 194 2.00 -13.43 6.84
C HIS A 194 1.44 -12.01 7.01
N ALA A 195 1.98 -11.26 7.98
CA ALA A 195 1.69 -9.84 8.27
C ALA A 195 1.37 -8.98 7.02
N ALA A 196 2.19 -9.03 5.96
CA ALA A 196 2.03 -8.28 4.71
C ALA A 196 0.66 -8.44 4.00
N PHE A 197 -0.09 -9.50 4.31
CA PHE A 197 -1.41 -9.79 3.76
C PHE A 197 -2.56 -9.40 4.72
N SER A 198 -2.38 -8.36 5.53
CA SER A 198 -3.39 -7.86 6.48
C SER A 198 -4.72 -7.48 5.81
N SER A 199 -4.68 -6.77 4.68
CA SER A 199 -5.89 -6.41 3.94
C SER A 199 -6.57 -7.61 3.26
N MET A 200 -5.83 -8.67 2.93
CA MET A 200 -6.43 -9.95 2.51
C MET A 200 -7.20 -10.61 3.65
N ARG A 201 -6.67 -10.57 4.89
CA ARG A 201 -7.39 -11.07 6.08
C ARG A 201 -8.66 -10.23 6.34
N GLN A 202 -8.57 -8.90 6.27
CA GLN A 202 -9.72 -8.02 6.44
C GLN A 202 -10.80 -8.22 5.36
N ARG A 203 -10.42 -8.52 4.11
CA ARG A 203 -11.39 -8.97 3.09
C ARG A 203 -12.02 -10.31 3.44
N GLY A 204 -11.24 -11.24 3.97
CA GLY A 204 -11.75 -12.52 4.48
C GLY A 204 -12.85 -12.31 5.54
N THR A 205 -12.55 -11.58 6.62
CA THR A 205 -13.54 -11.32 7.69
C THR A 205 -14.84 -10.72 7.17
N ASN A 206 -14.77 -9.75 6.26
CA ASN A 206 -15.94 -9.02 5.77
C ASN A 206 -16.86 -9.84 4.86
N ILE A 207 -16.41 -11.01 4.37
CA ILE A 207 -17.18 -11.89 3.47
C ILE A 207 -17.79 -13.08 4.23
N THR A 208 -17.39 -13.34 5.48
CA THR A 208 -17.65 -14.63 6.15
C THR A 208 -18.52 -14.56 7.39
N ASP A 209 -19.39 -15.55 7.50
CA ASP A 209 -20.36 -15.75 8.58
C ASP A 209 -19.69 -16.26 9.87
N ILE A 210 -18.60 -17.02 9.75
CA ILE A 210 -17.87 -17.65 10.86
C ILE A 210 -16.36 -17.55 10.61
N ILE A 211 -15.57 -17.30 11.66
CA ILE A 211 -14.10 -17.26 11.60
C ILE A 211 -13.50 -18.43 12.39
N VAL A 212 -12.61 -19.20 11.76
CA VAL A 212 -11.87 -20.29 12.39
C VAL A 212 -10.42 -19.87 12.64
N ILE A 213 -10.05 -19.66 13.91
CA ILE A 213 -8.67 -19.31 14.29
C ILE A 213 -7.88 -20.58 14.58
N VAL A 214 -6.88 -20.88 13.75
CA VAL A 214 -5.99 -22.04 13.92
C VAL A 214 -4.80 -21.65 14.81
N VAL A 215 -4.74 -22.25 16.00
CA VAL A 215 -3.63 -22.08 16.95
C VAL A 215 -2.93 -23.41 17.15
N ALA A 216 -1.61 -23.43 17.01
CA ALA A 216 -0.86 -24.67 17.18
C ALA A 216 -0.62 -24.97 18.66
N ALA A 217 -1.06 -26.15 19.12
CA ALA A 217 -0.98 -26.55 20.52
C ALA A 217 0.46 -26.74 21.04
N ASP A 218 1.45 -26.81 20.14
CA ASP A 218 2.88 -26.91 20.47
C ASP A 218 3.60 -25.55 20.57
N ASP A 219 2.97 -24.45 20.16
CA ASP A 219 3.64 -23.16 19.94
C ASP A 219 2.86 -21.95 20.48
N GLY A 220 1.53 -22.06 20.62
CA GLY A 220 0.67 -21.12 21.32
C GLY A 220 0.32 -19.84 20.57
N VAL A 221 -0.04 -18.79 21.32
CA VAL A 221 -0.45 -17.49 20.76
C VAL A 221 0.79 -16.69 20.32
N LYS A 222 0.74 -16.17 19.09
CA LYS A 222 1.82 -15.39 18.44
C LYS A 222 1.31 -14.00 18.02
N PRO A 223 2.19 -13.03 17.68
CA PRO A 223 1.76 -11.69 17.27
C PRO A 223 0.74 -11.65 16.13
N GLN A 224 0.87 -12.51 15.11
CA GLN A 224 -0.13 -12.62 14.03
C GLN A 224 -1.46 -13.25 14.50
N THR A 225 -1.45 -14.07 15.56
CA THR A 225 -2.68 -14.54 16.21
C THR A 225 -3.39 -13.38 16.92
N LEU A 226 -2.66 -12.45 17.53
CA LEU A 226 -3.23 -11.24 18.14
C LEU A 226 -3.89 -10.32 17.09
N GLU A 227 -3.22 -10.14 15.95
CA GLU A 227 -3.78 -9.41 14.79
C GLU A 227 -5.09 -10.05 14.29
N VAL A 228 -5.11 -11.38 14.17
CA VAL A 228 -6.30 -12.16 13.78
C VAL A 228 -7.43 -12.06 14.81
N ILE A 229 -7.12 -12.11 16.12
CA ILE A 229 -8.11 -11.91 17.18
C ILE A 229 -8.71 -10.50 17.11
N LYS A 230 -7.89 -9.49 16.83
CA LYS A 230 -8.35 -8.11 16.63
C LYS A 230 -9.30 -7.99 15.44
N LEU A 231 -8.91 -8.50 14.27
CA LEU A 231 -9.75 -8.50 13.06
C LEU A 231 -11.08 -9.26 13.27
N ALA A 232 -11.04 -10.41 13.95
CA ALA A 232 -12.25 -11.16 14.27
C ALA A 232 -13.20 -10.35 15.17
N LYS A 233 -12.69 -9.72 16.24
CA LYS A 233 -13.47 -8.84 17.11
C LYS A 233 -14.00 -7.59 16.42
N GLU A 234 -13.27 -7.04 15.46
CA GLU A 234 -13.70 -5.89 14.64
C GLU A 234 -14.79 -6.27 13.63
N SER A 235 -14.84 -7.54 13.19
CA SER A 235 -15.89 -8.04 12.28
C SER A 235 -17.22 -8.40 12.94
N GLY A 236 -17.21 -8.70 14.24
CA GLY A 236 -18.38 -9.18 14.97
C GLY A 236 -18.84 -10.63 14.65
N ALA A 237 -18.23 -11.30 13.67
CA ALA A 237 -18.57 -12.68 13.30
C ALA A 237 -18.17 -13.68 14.39
N PRO A 238 -19.00 -14.72 14.69
CA PRO A 238 -18.65 -15.76 15.65
C PRO A 238 -17.33 -16.47 15.35
N VAL A 239 -16.62 -16.85 16.41
CA VAL A 239 -15.27 -17.40 16.33
C VAL A 239 -15.20 -18.80 16.91
N ILE A 240 -14.55 -19.71 16.16
CA ILE A 240 -14.21 -21.07 16.60
C ILE A 240 -12.67 -21.18 16.62
N VAL A 241 -12.11 -21.76 17.69
CA VAL A 241 -10.65 -21.95 17.83
C VAL A 241 -10.28 -23.41 17.54
N ALA A 242 -9.52 -23.64 16.46
CA ALA A 242 -9.00 -24.95 16.11
C ALA A 242 -7.58 -25.13 16.69
N LEU A 243 -7.47 -25.96 17.73
CA LEU A 243 -6.21 -26.29 18.40
C LEU A 243 -5.47 -27.39 17.63
N ASN A 244 -4.57 -26.99 16.71
CA ASN A 244 -3.94 -27.90 15.74
C ASN A 244 -2.63 -28.53 16.26
N LYS A 245 -2.15 -29.55 15.53
CA LYS A 245 -0.94 -30.35 15.83
C LYS A 245 -1.04 -31.21 17.11
N MET A 246 -2.25 -31.64 17.49
CA MET A 246 -2.49 -32.55 18.62
C MET A 246 -1.83 -33.94 18.48
N ASP A 247 -1.20 -34.26 17.33
CA ASP A 247 -0.36 -35.45 17.15
C ASP A 247 1.06 -35.31 17.75
N LYS A 248 1.46 -34.12 18.22
CA LYS A 248 2.76 -33.90 18.86
C LYS A 248 2.72 -34.21 20.36
N PRO A 249 3.75 -34.87 20.93
CA PRO A 249 3.86 -35.08 22.37
C PRO A 249 4.14 -33.79 23.17
N THR A 250 4.38 -32.67 22.48
CA THR A 250 4.55 -31.32 23.05
C THR A 250 3.28 -30.48 22.97
N ALA A 251 2.16 -31.02 22.49
CA ALA A 251 0.89 -30.30 22.41
C ALA A 251 0.30 -30.07 23.82
N ASN A 252 0.00 -28.81 24.15
CA ASN A 252 -0.58 -28.40 25.42
C ASN A 252 -1.80 -27.49 25.16
N PRO A 253 -3.02 -28.06 25.03
CA PRO A 253 -4.22 -27.29 24.71
C PRO A 253 -4.60 -26.31 25.84
N ASP A 254 -4.35 -26.66 27.09
CA ASP A 254 -4.74 -25.84 28.26
C ASP A 254 -3.91 -24.56 28.36
N HIS A 255 -2.62 -24.63 28.01
CA HIS A 255 -1.77 -23.44 27.86
C HIS A 255 -2.30 -22.50 26.79
N VAL A 256 -2.79 -23.02 25.66
CA VAL A 256 -3.38 -22.20 24.59
C VAL A 256 -4.72 -21.61 25.02
N LYS A 257 -5.59 -22.38 25.69
CA LYS A 257 -6.84 -21.86 26.29
C LYS A 257 -6.55 -20.69 27.24
N GLY A 258 -5.55 -20.82 28.11
CA GLY A 258 -5.10 -19.74 29.00
C GLY A 258 -4.66 -18.48 28.24
N GLN A 259 -3.73 -18.62 27.28
CA GLN A 259 -3.24 -17.49 26.48
C GLN A 259 -4.33 -16.81 25.64
N MET A 260 -5.32 -17.56 25.16
CA MET A 260 -6.46 -17.01 24.41
C MET A 260 -7.44 -16.27 25.34
N ALA A 261 -7.70 -16.80 26.54
CA ALA A 261 -8.51 -16.13 27.56
C ALA A 261 -7.88 -14.81 28.04
N GLU A 262 -6.55 -14.71 28.14
CA GLU A 262 -5.85 -13.43 28.41
C GLU A 262 -6.12 -12.36 27.34
N GLN A 263 -6.40 -12.76 26.08
CA GLN A 263 -6.81 -11.86 25.01
C GLN A 263 -8.34 -11.66 24.95
N GLY A 264 -9.06 -12.12 25.96
CA GLY A 264 -10.52 -12.09 26.05
C GLY A 264 -11.20 -12.97 25.00
N MET A 265 -10.66 -14.17 24.76
CA MET A 265 -11.30 -15.21 23.94
C MET A 265 -11.59 -16.41 24.85
N ASN A 266 -12.78 -16.44 25.46
CA ASN A 266 -13.09 -17.34 26.57
C ASN A 266 -13.69 -18.67 26.09
N CYS A 267 -13.15 -19.79 26.57
CA CYS A 267 -13.65 -21.12 26.23
C CYS A 267 -15.02 -21.42 26.88
N VAL A 268 -15.94 -22.05 26.15
CA VAL A 268 -17.24 -22.52 26.66
C VAL A 268 -17.10 -23.38 27.93
N GLU A 269 -16.06 -24.22 28.02
CA GLU A 269 -15.74 -25.01 29.24
C GLU A 269 -15.56 -24.15 30.51
N TRP A 270 -15.17 -22.89 30.36
CA TRP A 270 -14.92 -21.94 31.45
C TRP A 270 -16.06 -20.92 31.61
N GLY A 271 -17.20 -21.15 30.95
CA GLY A 271 -18.34 -20.22 30.93
C GLY A 271 -18.20 -19.09 29.90
N GLY A 272 -17.33 -19.26 28.90
CA GLY A 272 -17.21 -18.38 27.75
C GLY A 272 -18.17 -18.72 26.61
N ASP A 273 -17.88 -18.11 25.46
CA ASP A 273 -18.70 -18.05 24.25
C ASP A 273 -18.04 -18.73 23.04
N ILE A 274 -16.74 -19.05 23.12
CA ILE A 274 -15.93 -19.55 22.00
C ILE A 274 -15.64 -21.04 22.18
N GLU A 275 -15.86 -21.83 21.13
CA GLU A 275 -15.53 -23.26 21.09
C GLU A 275 -14.04 -23.50 20.79
N PHE A 276 -13.43 -24.46 21.50
CA PHE A 276 -12.00 -24.80 21.41
C PHE A 276 -11.81 -26.26 21.03
N ILE A 277 -11.67 -26.52 19.73
CA ILE A 277 -11.75 -27.86 19.15
C ILE A 277 -10.34 -28.44 18.90
N PRO A 278 -9.95 -29.55 19.56
CA PRO A 278 -8.64 -30.18 19.37
C PRO A 278 -8.58 -30.96 18.05
N VAL A 279 -7.64 -30.60 17.17
CA VAL A 279 -7.48 -31.19 15.83
C VAL A 279 -6.03 -31.58 15.51
N SER A 280 -5.86 -32.50 14.56
CA SER A 280 -4.58 -32.64 13.84
C SER A 280 -4.84 -32.79 12.34
N ALA A 281 -4.44 -31.76 11.60
CA ALA A 281 -4.39 -31.73 10.14
C ALA A 281 -3.56 -32.88 9.51
N LYS A 282 -2.75 -33.60 10.30
CA LYS A 282 -1.85 -34.65 9.82
C LYS A 282 -2.42 -36.06 10.04
N THR A 283 -3.21 -36.27 11.10
CA THR A 283 -3.86 -37.57 11.38
C THR A 283 -5.34 -37.61 10.98
N GLY A 284 -5.95 -36.46 10.72
CA GLY A 284 -7.39 -36.31 10.50
C GLY A 284 -8.21 -36.22 11.80
N MET A 285 -7.57 -36.35 12.97
CA MET A 285 -8.24 -36.29 14.27
C MET A 285 -8.97 -34.96 14.46
N GLY A 286 -10.24 -35.03 14.88
CA GLY A 286 -11.06 -33.87 15.26
C GLY A 286 -11.61 -33.04 14.09
N ILE A 287 -11.32 -33.41 12.84
CA ILE A 287 -11.80 -32.63 11.68
C ILE A 287 -13.33 -32.73 11.54
N ASP A 288 -13.91 -33.93 11.68
CA ASP A 288 -15.37 -34.10 11.65
C ASP A 288 -16.06 -33.27 12.75
N ASN A 289 -15.53 -33.32 13.99
CA ASN A 289 -16.02 -32.50 15.10
C ASN A 289 -15.96 -30.99 14.80
N LEU A 290 -14.91 -30.51 14.11
CA LEU A 290 -14.79 -29.12 13.69
C LEU A 290 -15.88 -28.75 12.66
N LEU A 291 -16.12 -29.62 11.68
CA LEU A 291 -17.17 -29.42 10.66
C LEU A 291 -18.59 -29.49 11.26
N GLU A 292 -18.81 -30.35 12.25
CA GLU A 292 -20.09 -30.45 12.96
C GLU A 292 -20.37 -29.21 13.81
N ASN A 293 -19.40 -28.72 14.58
CA ASN A 293 -19.55 -27.47 15.35
C ASN A 293 -19.76 -26.26 14.45
N ILE A 294 -19.05 -26.19 13.32
CA ILE A 294 -19.27 -25.19 12.26
C ILE A 294 -20.73 -25.16 11.80
N LEU A 295 -21.33 -26.33 11.54
CA LEU A 295 -22.74 -26.42 11.12
C LEU A 295 -23.70 -26.03 12.25
N LEU A 296 -23.41 -26.41 13.50
CA LEU A 296 -24.21 -26.01 14.66
C LEU A 296 -24.16 -24.49 14.90
N THR A 297 -23.01 -23.84 14.72
CA THR A 297 -22.90 -22.37 14.79
C THR A 297 -23.68 -21.71 13.63
N ALA A 298 -23.65 -22.27 12.43
CA ALA A 298 -24.44 -21.78 11.29
C ALA A 298 -25.96 -21.93 11.52
N ASP A 299 -26.40 -22.99 12.22
CA ASP A 299 -27.79 -23.18 12.62
C ASP A 299 -28.26 -22.13 13.64
N VAL A 300 -27.41 -21.79 14.62
CA VAL A 300 -27.68 -20.74 15.61
C VAL A 300 -27.71 -19.34 14.98
N LEU A 301 -27.00 -19.14 13.86
CA LEU A 301 -27.02 -17.89 13.08
C LEU A 301 -28.22 -17.76 12.12
N GLU A 302 -29.01 -18.82 11.92
CA GLU A 302 -30.12 -18.88 10.95
C GLU A 302 -29.78 -18.29 9.57
N LEU A 303 -28.63 -18.66 8.98
CA LEU A 303 -28.12 -18.08 7.73
C LEU A 303 -29.07 -18.29 6.54
N ARG A 304 -29.52 -17.18 5.91
CA ARG A 304 -30.46 -17.20 4.77
C ARG A 304 -29.96 -16.40 3.56
N ALA A 305 -30.51 -16.72 2.38
CA ALA A 305 -30.48 -15.95 1.13
C ALA A 305 -31.66 -16.32 0.21
N ASP A 306 -32.15 -15.38 -0.59
CA ASP A 306 -33.12 -15.61 -1.66
C ASP A 306 -32.41 -16.06 -2.94
N LYS A 307 -32.74 -17.25 -3.46
CA LYS A 307 -32.12 -17.78 -4.69
C LYS A 307 -32.69 -17.16 -5.97
N THR A 308 -33.77 -16.38 -5.87
CA THR A 308 -34.52 -15.79 -6.98
C THR A 308 -34.21 -14.31 -7.22
N ALA A 309 -33.66 -13.62 -6.22
CA ALA A 309 -33.19 -12.24 -6.31
C ALA A 309 -32.04 -12.04 -7.33
N MET A 310 -31.73 -10.78 -7.65
CA MET A 310 -30.57 -10.44 -8.47
C MET A 310 -29.27 -10.80 -7.74
N ALA A 311 -28.26 -11.29 -8.47
CA ALA A 311 -27.05 -11.80 -7.85
C ALA A 311 -26.18 -10.68 -7.27
N LYS A 312 -25.98 -10.70 -5.94
CA LYS A 312 -25.03 -9.87 -5.18
C LYS A 312 -23.90 -10.78 -4.70
N ALA A 313 -22.66 -10.50 -5.11
CA ALA A 313 -21.51 -11.38 -4.88
C ALA A 313 -20.25 -10.59 -4.51
N ALA A 314 -19.47 -11.05 -3.54
CA ALA A 314 -18.21 -10.40 -3.17
C ALA A 314 -17.04 -10.91 -4.03
N VAL A 315 -16.19 -10.01 -4.54
CA VAL A 315 -14.94 -10.37 -5.24
C VAL A 315 -13.86 -10.72 -4.22
N VAL A 316 -13.51 -12.00 -4.16
CA VAL A 316 -12.45 -12.53 -3.30
C VAL A 316 -11.07 -12.16 -3.83
N GLU A 317 -10.83 -12.43 -5.13
CA GLU A 317 -9.57 -12.18 -5.81
C GLU A 317 -9.81 -11.93 -7.30
N SER A 318 -8.93 -11.16 -7.95
CA SER A 318 -9.05 -10.80 -9.37
C SER A 318 -7.70 -10.87 -10.09
N SER A 319 -7.69 -11.33 -11.35
CA SER A 319 -6.46 -11.61 -12.11
C SER A 319 -6.64 -11.47 -13.63
N LEU A 320 -5.53 -11.54 -14.37
CA LEU A 320 -5.51 -11.44 -15.84
C LEU A 320 -5.02 -12.73 -16.50
N GLU A 321 -5.95 -13.59 -16.92
CA GLU A 321 -5.65 -14.89 -17.50
C GLU A 321 -5.42 -14.86 -19.02
N LYS A 322 -4.36 -15.51 -19.48
CA LYS A 322 -4.03 -15.63 -20.91
C LYS A 322 -5.07 -16.49 -21.65
N GLY A 323 -5.83 -15.84 -22.54
CA GLY A 323 -6.87 -16.48 -23.35
C GLY A 323 -8.27 -16.42 -22.75
N ARG A 324 -8.42 -16.09 -21.46
CA ARG A 324 -9.73 -15.79 -20.83
C ARG A 324 -9.97 -14.28 -20.69
N GLY A 325 -8.91 -13.49 -20.55
CA GLY A 325 -8.99 -12.05 -20.28
C GLY A 325 -9.03 -11.77 -18.77
N PRO A 326 -9.62 -10.64 -18.34
CA PRO A 326 -9.87 -10.37 -16.94
C PRO A 326 -10.82 -11.40 -16.33
N VAL A 327 -10.48 -11.90 -15.15
CA VAL A 327 -11.29 -12.84 -14.38
C VAL A 327 -11.37 -12.42 -12.91
N ALA A 328 -12.48 -12.75 -12.25
CA ALA A 328 -12.70 -12.50 -10.83
C ALA A 328 -13.23 -13.76 -10.16
N THR A 329 -12.58 -14.18 -9.07
CA THR A 329 -13.09 -15.21 -8.15
C THR A 329 -14.10 -14.54 -7.24
N VAL A 330 -15.36 -14.99 -7.28
CA VAL A 330 -16.45 -14.42 -6.47
C VAL A 330 -17.05 -15.45 -5.52
N ILE A 331 -17.70 -14.98 -4.46
CA ILE A 331 -18.66 -15.75 -3.65
C ILE A 331 -19.99 -15.02 -3.72
N VAL A 332 -21.05 -15.73 -4.14
CA VAL A 332 -22.41 -15.16 -4.16
C VAL A 332 -22.90 -15.04 -2.73
N GLN A 333 -23.31 -13.84 -2.32
CA GLN A 333 -23.93 -13.61 -1.02
C GLN A 333 -25.45 -13.81 -1.13
N ASN A 334 -26.07 -13.27 -2.18
CA ASN A 334 -27.50 -13.42 -2.44
C ASN A 334 -27.83 -13.53 -3.94
N GLY A 335 -29.02 -14.02 -4.29
CA GLY A 335 -29.47 -14.27 -5.66
C GLY A 335 -28.78 -15.47 -6.35
N THR A 336 -29.04 -15.68 -7.64
CA THR A 336 -28.37 -16.73 -8.45
C THR A 336 -27.73 -16.13 -9.70
N LEU A 337 -26.40 -16.06 -9.75
CA LEU A 337 -25.65 -15.55 -10.92
C LEU A 337 -25.69 -16.56 -12.07
N ARG A 338 -25.82 -16.12 -13.33
CA ARG A 338 -25.95 -17.00 -14.51
C ARG A 338 -25.05 -16.59 -15.67
N VAL A 339 -24.70 -17.57 -16.51
CA VAL A 339 -23.93 -17.32 -17.74
C VAL A 339 -24.84 -16.61 -18.75
N GLY A 340 -24.49 -15.37 -19.08
CA GLY A 340 -25.25 -14.49 -19.95
C GLY A 340 -25.70 -13.19 -19.29
N ASP A 341 -25.59 -13.06 -17.97
CA ASP A 341 -25.99 -11.88 -17.21
C ASP A 341 -25.02 -10.71 -17.42
N TYR A 342 -25.50 -9.47 -17.26
CA TYR A 342 -24.65 -8.28 -17.16
C TYR A 342 -24.27 -8.07 -15.71
N VAL A 343 -23.01 -7.72 -15.46
CA VAL A 343 -22.48 -7.49 -14.11
C VAL A 343 -21.71 -6.19 -14.05
N VAL A 344 -21.82 -5.51 -12.91
CA VAL A 344 -21.01 -4.35 -12.53
C VAL A 344 -20.25 -4.67 -11.25
N CYS A 345 -19.02 -4.17 -11.12
CA CYS A 345 -18.17 -4.38 -9.95
C CYS A 345 -17.20 -3.20 -9.85
N GLY A 346 -17.45 -2.29 -8.91
CA GLY A 346 -16.74 -1.01 -8.81
C GLY A 346 -16.73 -0.23 -10.12
N GLY A 347 -15.54 0.14 -10.59
CA GLY A 347 -15.32 0.76 -11.91
C GLY A 347 -15.34 -0.20 -13.11
N SER A 348 -15.43 -1.51 -12.89
CA SER A 348 -15.48 -2.54 -13.94
C SER A 348 -16.91 -2.99 -14.26
N TYR A 349 -17.14 -3.42 -15.49
CA TYR A 349 -18.42 -3.97 -15.96
C TYR A 349 -18.21 -5.02 -17.04
N GLY A 350 -19.21 -5.86 -17.28
CA GLY A 350 -19.17 -6.80 -18.38
C GLY A 350 -20.39 -7.69 -18.49
N ARG A 351 -20.19 -8.80 -19.18
CA ARG A 351 -21.18 -9.85 -19.35
C ARG A 351 -20.55 -11.18 -19.04
N VAL A 352 -21.22 -12.00 -18.23
CA VAL A 352 -20.72 -13.32 -17.83
C VAL A 352 -20.66 -14.24 -19.06
N LYS A 353 -19.46 -14.50 -19.58
CA LYS A 353 -19.22 -15.38 -20.75
C LYS A 353 -19.08 -16.84 -20.35
N ALA A 354 -18.50 -17.08 -19.18
CA ALA A 354 -18.37 -18.39 -18.54
C ALA A 354 -18.19 -18.22 -17.03
N MET A 355 -18.56 -19.25 -16.28
CA MET A 355 -18.19 -19.42 -14.87
C MET A 355 -17.52 -20.78 -14.70
N ILE A 356 -16.53 -20.85 -13.81
CA ILE A 356 -15.72 -22.06 -13.56
C ILE A 356 -15.67 -22.30 -12.05
N ASN A 357 -16.09 -23.47 -11.58
CA ASN A 357 -16.06 -23.80 -10.15
C ASN A 357 -14.62 -24.09 -9.65
N ASP A 358 -14.48 -24.27 -8.34
CA ASP A 358 -13.25 -24.71 -7.65
C ASP A 358 -12.66 -26.02 -8.23
N LYS A 359 -13.53 -26.95 -8.63
CA LYS A 359 -13.21 -28.22 -9.30
C LYS A 359 -12.77 -28.06 -10.77
N LYS A 360 -12.73 -26.83 -11.29
CA LYS A 360 -12.32 -26.42 -12.66
C LYS A 360 -13.29 -26.83 -13.78
N GLU A 361 -14.53 -27.14 -13.42
CA GLU A 361 -15.63 -27.48 -14.31
C GLU A 361 -16.40 -26.21 -14.72
N GLN A 362 -16.97 -26.20 -15.93
CA GLN A 362 -17.79 -25.07 -16.38
C GLN A 362 -19.23 -25.19 -15.88
N ILE A 363 -19.70 -24.16 -15.17
CA ILE A 363 -21.04 -24.08 -14.60
C ILE A 363 -21.89 -23.04 -15.35
N LYS A 364 -23.22 -23.22 -15.34
CA LYS A 364 -24.18 -22.31 -16.01
C LYS A 364 -24.84 -21.31 -15.07
N PHE A 365 -24.91 -21.64 -13.78
CA PHE A 365 -25.46 -20.84 -12.71
C PHE A 365 -24.59 -21.05 -11.45
N LEU A 366 -24.67 -20.12 -10.51
CA LEU A 366 -23.96 -20.14 -9.24
C LEU A 366 -24.93 -19.69 -8.13
N GLU A 367 -25.15 -20.56 -7.14
CA GLU A 367 -26.08 -20.34 -6.02
C GLU A 367 -25.42 -19.57 -4.86
N PRO A 368 -26.21 -19.03 -3.90
CA PRO A 368 -25.68 -18.39 -2.70
C PRO A 368 -24.66 -19.24 -1.93
N SER A 369 -23.72 -18.56 -1.30
CA SER A 369 -22.53 -19.06 -0.60
C SER A 369 -21.57 -19.94 -1.42
N HIS A 370 -21.80 -20.15 -2.72
CA HIS A 370 -20.88 -20.90 -3.58
C HIS A 370 -19.89 -19.96 -4.30
N THR A 371 -18.76 -20.51 -4.72
CA THR A 371 -17.69 -19.76 -5.42
C THR A 371 -17.51 -20.18 -6.88
N ALA A 372 -17.16 -19.22 -7.73
CA ALA A 372 -16.64 -19.48 -9.08
C ALA A 372 -15.73 -18.36 -9.59
N VAL A 373 -14.91 -18.70 -10.57
CA VAL A 373 -14.18 -17.73 -11.40
C VAL A 373 -15.11 -17.25 -12.53
N VAL A 374 -15.52 -15.99 -12.45
CA VAL A 374 -16.31 -15.27 -13.46
C VAL A 374 -15.39 -14.77 -14.58
N VAL A 375 -15.75 -15.07 -15.82
CA VAL A 375 -15.01 -14.65 -17.02
C VAL A 375 -15.89 -13.74 -17.87
N GLY A 376 -15.39 -12.54 -18.21
CA GLY A 376 -16.03 -11.69 -19.22
C GLY A 376 -16.11 -10.18 -18.94
N LEU A 377 -15.50 -9.71 -17.84
CA LEU A 377 -15.35 -8.30 -17.50
C LEU A 377 -14.50 -7.52 -18.53
N ASN A 378 -14.63 -6.20 -18.58
CA ASN A 378 -13.80 -5.31 -19.41
C ASN A 378 -12.35 -5.25 -18.93
N GLU A 379 -12.19 -5.10 -17.61
CA GLU A 379 -10.95 -4.85 -16.89
C GLU A 379 -10.90 -5.72 -15.63
N VAL A 380 -9.79 -5.67 -14.88
CA VAL A 380 -9.62 -6.44 -13.63
C VAL A 380 -10.21 -5.61 -12.48
N PRO A 381 -11.30 -6.05 -11.82
CA PRO A 381 -11.93 -5.31 -10.73
C PRO A 381 -11.03 -5.30 -9.47
N SER A 382 -11.31 -4.41 -8.53
CA SER A 382 -10.56 -4.38 -7.27
C SER A 382 -10.95 -5.58 -6.40
N SER A 383 -10.00 -6.22 -5.74
CA SER A 383 -10.33 -7.27 -4.76
C SER A 383 -11.07 -6.67 -3.57
N GLY A 384 -12.19 -7.29 -3.16
CA GLY A 384 -13.07 -6.80 -2.09
C GLY A 384 -14.24 -5.93 -2.56
N GLU A 385 -14.35 -5.61 -3.85
CA GLU A 385 -15.55 -4.97 -4.40
C GLU A 385 -16.74 -5.94 -4.43
N ILE A 386 -17.96 -5.40 -4.30
CA ILE A 386 -19.19 -6.14 -4.57
C ILE A 386 -19.45 -6.13 -6.08
N MET A 387 -19.81 -7.30 -6.60
CA MET A 387 -20.32 -7.53 -7.95
C MET A 387 -21.84 -7.66 -7.88
N MET A 388 -22.53 -6.83 -8.63
CA MET A 388 -24.00 -6.85 -8.76
C MET A 388 -24.39 -7.24 -10.19
N ALA A 389 -25.36 -8.16 -10.31
CA ALA A 389 -26.04 -8.42 -11.58
C ALA A 389 -27.00 -7.28 -11.91
N MET A 390 -27.03 -6.88 -13.19
CA MET A 390 -27.82 -5.74 -13.68
C MET A 390 -28.73 -6.17 -14.83
N SER A 391 -29.90 -5.55 -14.94
CA SER A 391 -30.87 -5.85 -16.00
C SER A 391 -30.32 -5.57 -17.41
N ASN A 392 -29.67 -4.41 -17.61
CA ASN A 392 -29.14 -4.01 -18.92
C ASN A 392 -27.65 -3.62 -18.88
N GLU A 393 -26.93 -3.92 -19.98
CA GLU A 393 -25.54 -3.49 -20.22
C GLU A 393 -25.36 -1.97 -20.06
N LYS A 394 -26.38 -1.19 -20.43
CA LYS A 394 -26.36 0.27 -20.35
C LYS A 394 -26.30 0.76 -18.89
N GLU A 395 -27.10 0.18 -17.99
CA GLU A 395 -27.10 0.54 -16.56
C GLU A 395 -25.76 0.18 -15.92
N ALA A 396 -25.29 -1.07 -16.10
CA ALA A 396 -24.00 -1.54 -15.60
C ALA A 396 -22.84 -0.64 -16.04
N ARG A 397 -22.83 -0.22 -17.31
CA ARG A 397 -21.81 0.67 -17.87
C ARG A 397 -21.91 2.11 -17.37
N GLU A 398 -23.12 2.63 -17.13
CA GLU A 398 -23.30 3.98 -16.59
C GLU A 398 -22.89 4.05 -15.13
N TYR A 399 -23.25 3.04 -14.32
CA TYR A 399 -22.82 2.90 -12.93
C TYR A 399 -21.29 2.80 -12.83
N ALA A 400 -20.67 1.86 -13.57
CA ALA A 400 -19.22 1.68 -13.58
C ALA A 400 -18.47 2.96 -13.97
N LYS A 401 -18.97 3.70 -14.97
CA LYS A 401 -18.38 4.98 -15.38
C LYS A 401 -18.47 6.03 -14.27
N LYS A 402 -19.63 6.21 -13.64
CA LYS A 402 -19.82 7.16 -12.54
C LYS A 402 -18.91 6.80 -11.36
N ARG A 403 -18.81 5.51 -11.01
CA ARG A 403 -17.97 5.04 -9.92
C ARG A 403 -16.48 5.24 -10.19
N HIS A 404 -16.00 4.87 -11.38
CA HIS A 404 -14.62 5.16 -11.80
C HIS A 404 -14.30 6.66 -11.83
N GLU A 405 -15.26 7.53 -12.16
CA GLU A 405 -15.07 8.98 -12.08
C GLU A 405 -14.98 9.45 -10.60
N TYR A 406 -15.82 8.94 -9.70
CA TYR A 406 -15.72 9.21 -8.25
C TYR A 406 -14.39 8.74 -7.65
N ASP A 407 -14.01 7.47 -7.87
CA ASP A 407 -12.79 6.88 -7.31
C ASP A 407 -11.54 7.64 -7.79
N ARG A 408 -11.52 8.05 -9.07
CA ARG A 408 -10.47 8.90 -9.64
C ARG A 408 -10.45 10.32 -9.05
N HIS A 409 -11.61 10.91 -8.75
CA HIS A 409 -11.68 12.20 -8.05
C HIS A 409 -11.12 12.09 -6.61
N LYS A 410 -11.33 10.95 -5.95
CA LYS A 410 -10.77 10.64 -4.62
C LYS A 410 -9.25 10.42 -4.65
N GLU A 411 -8.71 9.68 -5.62
CA GLU A 411 -7.25 9.59 -5.82
C GLU A 411 -6.62 10.97 -6.07
N LEU A 412 -7.27 11.80 -6.90
CA LEU A 412 -6.81 13.15 -7.19
C LEU A 412 -6.85 14.05 -5.95
N SER A 413 -7.90 14.02 -5.13
CA SER A 413 -8.01 14.85 -3.94
C SER A 413 -6.91 14.53 -2.91
N HIS A 414 -6.66 13.24 -2.65
CA HIS A 414 -5.53 12.79 -1.83
C HIS A 414 -4.18 13.29 -2.39
N SER A 415 -3.95 13.18 -3.71
CA SER A 415 -2.71 13.66 -4.33
C SER A 415 -2.52 15.18 -4.22
N THR A 416 -3.59 15.98 -4.30
CA THR A 416 -3.49 17.44 -4.11
C THR A 416 -3.23 17.84 -2.66
N LYS A 417 -3.77 17.11 -1.67
CA LYS A 417 -3.43 17.34 -0.26
C LYS A 417 -1.97 16.96 0.02
N SER A 418 -1.55 15.76 -0.40
CA SER A 418 -0.16 15.32 -0.18
C SER A 418 0.84 16.24 -0.86
N THR A 419 0.64 16.65 -2.13
CA THR A 419 1.67 17.41 -2.86
C THR A 419 2.06 18.77 -2.25
N LEU A 420 1.22 19.41 -1.44
CA LEU A 420 1.57 20.65 -0.73
C LEU A 420 2.40 20.39 0.54
N GLU A 421 2.03 19.36 1.30
CA GLU A 421 2.80 18.90 2.46
C GLU A 421 4.13 18.25 2.02
N ASP A 422 4.09 17.42 0.97
CA ASP A 422 5.25 16.83 0.29
C ASP A 422 6.17 17.89 -0.33
N MET A 423 5.65 19.00 -0.90
CA MET A 423 6.54 20.09 -1.35
C MET A 423 7.20 20.79 -0.15
N THR A 424 6.50 20.90 0.98
CA THR A 424 7.06 21.48 2.20
C THR A 424 8.11 20.56 2.84
N SER A 425 7.86 19.25 2.85
CA SER A 425 8.82 18.25 3.33
C SER A 425 9.99 18.08 2.36
N MET A 426 9.81 18.03 1.03
CA MET A 426 10.91 17.97 0.05
C MET A 426 11.86 19.17 0.11
N ILE A 427 11.39 20.33 0.58
CA ILE A 427 12.23 21.52 0.81
C ILE A 427 13.06 21.38 2.11
N ALA A 428 12.60 20.60 3.09
CA ALA A 428 13.31 20.29 4.33
C ALA A 428 14.22 19.04 4.23
N GLU A 429 13.68 17.94 3.68
CA GLU A 429 14.30 16.63 3.42
C GLU A 429 15.23 16.67 2.18
N GLY A 430 16.17 17.62 2.16
CA GLY A 430 16.99 17.97 1.00
C GLY A 430 17.79 16.81 0.37
N ARG A 431 17.16 16.09 -0.57
CA ARG A 431 17.62 14.88 -1.30
C ARG A 431 17.58 13.56 -0.52
N LEU A 432 16.39 13.16 -0.08
CA LEU A 432 16.07 11.71 -0.06
C LEU A 432 16.39 11.09 -1.43
N LYS A 433 17.06 9.92 -1.44
CA LYS A 433 17.23 9.12 -2.65
C LYS A 433 15.94 8.35 -2.91
N SER A 434 15.31 8.52 -4.07
CA SER A 434 14.18 7.66 -4.46
C SER A 434 14.66 6.43 -5.25
N LEU A 435 14.21 5.26 -4.82
CA LEU A 435 14.27 4.01 -5.58
C LEU A 435 12.92 3.80 -6.26
N LYS A 436 12.90 3.89 -7.58
CA LYS A 436 11.68 3.88 -8.38
C LYS A 436 11.30 2.45 -8.76
N VAL A 437 10.05 2.08 -8.54
CA VAL A 437 9.57 0.71 -8.75
C VAL A 437 8.44 0.70 -9.77
N VAL A 438 8.53 -0.21 -10.74
CA VAL A 438 7.39 -0.67 -11.54
C VAL A 438 7.07 -2.10 -11.10
N LEU A 439 5.86 -2.31 -10.60
CA LEU A 439 5.41 -3.57 -10.03
C LEU A 439 4.36 -4.23 -10.94
N LYS A 440 4.59 -5.50 -11.30
CA LYS A 440 3.58 -6.37 -11.89
C LYS A 440 3.35 -7.61 -11.04
N THR A 441 2.09 -7.97 -10.83
CA THR A 441 1.68 -9.20 -10.14
C THR A 441 0.76 -10.03 -11.04
N ASP A 442 0.54 -11.29 -10.69
CA ASP A 442 -0.44 -12.16 -11.33
C ASP A 442 -1.88 -11.87 -10.88
N VAL A 443 -2.07 -11.57 -9.60
CA VAL A 443 -3.36 -11.23 -8.98
C VAL A 443 -3.35 -9.83 -8.33
N HIS A 444 -4.53 -9.24 -8.16
CA HIS A 444 -4.70 -7.93 -7.52
C HIS A 444 -4.34 -7.93 -6.02
N GLY A 445 -4.73 -8.95 -5.27
CA GLY A 445 -4.46 -9.00 -3.82
C GLY A 445 -2.97 -8.91 -3.46
N SER A 446 -2.10 -9.58 -4.22
CA SER A 446 -0.64 -9.51 -4.04
C SER A 446 -0.05 -8.16 -4.48
N LEU A 447 -0.68 -7.45 -5.44
CA LEU A 447 -0.28 -6.10 -5.84
C LEU A 447 -0.35 -5.14 -4.66
N GLU A 448 -1.48 -5.17 -3.97
CA GLU A 448 -1.84 -4.34 -2.83
C GLU A 448 -0.98 -4.65 -1.60
N ALA A 449 -0.84 -5.93 -1.25
CA ALA A 449 0.02 -6.39 -0.16
C ALA A 449 1.48 -5.94 -0.34
N ILE A 450 2.05 -6.15 -1.54
CA ILE A 450 3.41 -5.70 -1.85
C ILE A 450 3.48 -4.16 -1.84
N LYS A 451 2.46 -3.45 -2.34
CA LYS A 451 2.41 -1.98 -2.29
C LYS A 451 2.40 -1.44 -0.84
N SER A 452 1.73 -2.10 0.09
CA SER A 452 1.77 -1.75 1.52
C SER A 452 3.15 -1.98 2.12
N SER A 453 3.72 -3.19 1.99
CA SER A 453 5.03 -3.50 2.57
C SER A 453 6.18 -2.70 1.94
N LEU A 454 6.08 -2.29 0.67
CA LEU A 454 7.03 -1.36 0.05
C LEU A 454 6.87 0.09 0.57
N ALA A 455 5.69 0.48 1.06
CA ALA A 455 5.48 1.79 1.69
C ALA A 455 5.98 1.83 3.15
N GLU A 456 5.91 0.68 3.85
CA GLU A 456 6.47 0.49 5.20
C GLU A 456 8.02 0.62 5.20
N LEU A 457 8.70 0.24 4.11
CA LEU A 457 10.16 0.31 3.94
C LEU A 457 10.70 1.74 3.62
N ARG A 458 10.23 2.77 4.34
CA ARG A 458 10.72 4.17 4.23
C ARG A 458 11.71 4.53 5.34
N ASN A 459 12.88 5.03 4.97
CA ASN A 459 13.89 5.58 5.90
C ASN A 459 14.23 7.06 5.62
N GLU A 460 14.93 7.69 6.56
CA GLU A 460 15.40 9.10 6.50
C GLU A 460 16.44 9.39 5.39
N GLU A 461 17.02 8.37 4.75
CA GLU A 461 17.93 8.55 3.60
C GLU A 461 17.33 8.13 2.25
N VAL A 462 16.39 7.18 2.24
CA VAL A 462 15.93 6.49 1.01
C VAL A 462 14.42 6.20 1.09
N LYS A 463 13.70 6.53 0.01
CA LYS A 463 12.25 6.31 -0.16
C LYS A 463 12.00 5.39 -1.37
N ILE A 464 11.08 4.43 -1.24
CA ILE A 464 10.54 3.69 -2.40
C ILE A 464 9.42 4.51 -3.04
N ASP A 465 9.40 4.57 -4.38
CA ASP A 465 8.40 5.31 -5.17
C ASP A 465 7.82 4.40 -6.27
N VAL A 466 6.55 4.01 -6.14
CA VAL A 466 5.89 3.05 -7.07
C VAL A 466 5.23 3.82 -8.21
N ILE A 467 5.97 4.07 -9.29
CA ILE A 467 5.49 4.85 -10.45
C ILE A 467 4.31 4.16 -11.15
N SER A 468 4.36 2.82 -11.25
CA SER A 468 3.32 2.05 -11.92
C SER A 468 3.16 0.68 -11.27
N SER A 469 1.91 0.33 -10.94
CA SER A 469 1.50 -0.96 -10.40
C SER A 469 0.37 -1.51 -11.27
N GLY A 470 0.43 -2.77 -11.68
CA GLY A 470 -0.70 -3.39 -12.41
C GLY A 470 -0.69 -4.90 -12.44
N VAL A 471 -1.88 -5.48 -12.62
CA VAL A 471 -2.10 -6.93 -12.65
C VAL A 471 -1.90 -7.47 -14.07
N GLY A 472 -1.22 -8.61 -14.20
CA GLY A 472 -0.92 -9.28 -15.45
C GLY A 472 0.57 -9.34 -15.79
N GLY A 473 0.87 -10.03 -16.90
CA GLY A 473 2.26 -10.24 -17.34
C GLY A 473 2.96 -8.95 -17.79
N ILE A 474 4.25 -8.86 -17.49
CA ILE A 474 5.14 -7.74 -17.89
C ILE A 474 5.04 -7.49 -19.41
N THR A 475 4.82 -6.23 -19.79
CA THR A 475 4.67 -5.76 -21.17
C THR A 475 5.93 -5.02 -21.66
N GLU A 476 5.96 -4.70 -22.95
CA GLU A 476 7.07 -3.93 -23.54
C GLU A 476 7.04 -2.46 -23.09
N ASN A 477 5.85 -1.88 -22.89
CA ASN A 477 5.67 -0.53 -22.36
C ASN A 477 6.29 -0.37 -20.96
N ASP A 478 6.20 -1.39 -20.10
CA ASP A 478 6.78 -1.35 -18.76
C ASP A 478 8.32 -1.27 -18.81
N VAL A 479 8.93 -1.99 -19.76
CA VAL A 479 10.38 -1.93 -19.99
C VAL A 479 10.80 -0.56 -20.53
N GLU A 480 9.99 0.09 -21.38
CA GLU A 480 10.29 1.43 -21.87
C GLU A 480 10.14 2.51 -20.78
N LEU A 481 9.14 2.37 -19.89
CA LEU A 481 8.92 3.26 -18.75
C LEU A 481 10.11 3.21 -17.77
N VAL A 482 10.60 2.00 -17.46
CA VAL A 482 11.81 1.80 -16.64
C VAL A 482 13.06 2.30 -17.36
N ALA A 483 13.21 2.04 -18.67
CA ALA A 483 14.35 2.55 -19.46
C ALA A 483 14.40 4.08 -19.60
N GLY A 484 13.25 4.76 -19.43
CA GLY A 484 13.16 6.22 -19.38
C GLY A 484 13.37 6.84 -17.98
N SER A 485 13.57 6.01 -16.95
CA SER A 485 13.55 6.44 -15.54
C SER A 485 14.87 6.15 -14.82
N GLU A 486 15.52 7.18 -14.29
CA GLU A 486 16.69 7.00 -13.41
C GLU A 486 16.33 6.24 -12.13
N ASN A 487 17.26 5.40 -11.64
CA ASN A 487 17.14 4.54 -10.46
C ASN A 487 15.84 3.72 -10.42
N CYS A 488 15.43 3.14 -11.55
CA CYS A 488 14.18 2.41 -11.68
C CYS A 488 14.38 0.89 -11.86
N VAL A 489 13.56 0.07 -11.19
CA VAL A 489 13.61 -1.40 -11.19
C VAL A 489 12.25 -1.98 -11.57
N LEU A 490 12.26 -3.02 -12.41
CA LEU A 490 11.07 -3.76 -12.82
C LEU A 490 10.91 -5.04 -11.97
N LEU A 491 9.91 -5.05 -11.09
CA LEU A 491 9.58 -6.17 -10.21
C LEU A 491 8.39 -6.96 -10.77
N GLY A 492 8.58 -8.27 -10.96
CA GLY A 492 7.51 -9.23 -11.27
C GLY A 492 7.26 -10.18 -10.11
N PHE A 493 6.06 -10.16 -9.52
CA PHE A 493 5.63 -11.17 -8.56
C PHE A 493 4.79 -12.25 -9.27
N ASN A 494 5.24 -13.50 -9.20
CA ASN A 494 4.76 -14.70 -9.89
C ASN A 494 4.68 -14.63 -11.44
N VAL A 495 4.71 -13.43 -12.03
CA VAL A 495 4.73 -13.19 -13.47
C VAL A 495 6.12 -13.38 -14.08
N ARG A 496 6.15 -13.92 -15.31
CA ARG A 496 7.40 -14.16 -16.07
C ARG A 496 7.39 -13.39 -17.40
N PRO A 497 8.44 -12.60 -17.72
CA PRO A 497 8.51 -11.83 -18.96
C PRO A 497 8.66 -12.75 -20.18
N THR A 498 8.04 -12.35 -21.29
CA THR A 498 8.03 -13.08 -22.57
C THR A 498 9.38 -13.00 -23.29
N GLY A 499 9.53 -13.74 -24.39
CA GLY A 499 10.74 -13.72 -25.22
C GLY A 499 11.07 -12.35 -25.80
N SER A 500 10.07 -11.59 -26.25
CA SER A 500 10.25 -10.22 -26.79
C SER A 500 10.63 -9.24 -25.69
N VAL A 501 9.92 -9.24 -24.56
CA VAL A 501 10.21 -8.42 -23.37
C VAL A 501 11.64 -8.67 -22.88
N LYS A 502 12.10 -9.94 -22.82
CA LYS A 502 13.49 -10.27 -22.45
C LYS A 502 14.53 -9.80 -23.48
N ALA A 503 14.18 -9.71 -24.76
CA ALA A 503 15.07 -9.18 -25.79
C ALA A 503 15.16 -7.64 -25.70
N LEU A 504 14.02 -6.96 -25.55
CA LEU A 504 13.95 -5.52 -25.36
C LEU A 504 14.67 -5.07 -24.09
N ALA A 505 14.49 -5.77 -22.97
CA ALA A 505 15.18 -5.48 -21.72
C ALA A 505 16.71 -5.55 -21.87
N LYS A 506 17.23 -6.58 -22.56
CA LYS A 506 18.66 -6.68 -22.89
C LYS A 506 19.15 -5.56 -23.81
N GLN A 507 18.33 -5.13 -24.77
CA GLN A 507 18.65 -4.02 -25.68
C GLN A 507 18.65 -2.65 -24.95
N ARG A 508 17.75 -2.46 -23.98
CA ARG A 508 17.63 -1.24 -23.16
C ARG A 508 18.52 -1.28 -21.91
N ASN A 509 19.20 -2.40 -21.64
CA ASN A 509 19.97 -2.68 -20.42
C ASN A 509 19.18 -2.53 -19.10
N VAL A 510 17.92 -2.97 -19.12
CA VAL A 510 17.00 -2.96 -17.97
C VAL A 510 17.07 -4.30 -17.21
N ASP A 511 17.24 -4.24 -15.89
CA ASP A 511 17.12 -5.41 -15.01
C ASP A 511 15.63 -5.74 -14.76
N ILE A 512 15.28 -7.02 -14.80
CA ILE A 512 13.92 -7.52 -14.54
C ILE A 512 14.01 -8.64 -13.51
N ARG A 513 13.56 -8.36 -12.29
CA ARG A 513 13.60 -9.33 -11.19
C ARG A 513 12.23 -9.98 -11.02
N THR A 514 12.22 -11.31 -10.97
CA THR A 514 10.99 -12.10 -10.84
C THR A 514 11.05 -13.01 -9.62
N TYR A 515 10.07 -12.88 -8.74
CA TYR A 515 9.99 -13.61 -7.47
C TYR A 515 8.70 -14.44 -7.41
N SER A 516 8.69 -15.49 -6.60
CA SER A 516 7.47 -16.28 -6.29
C SER A 516 7.22 -16.40 -4.78
N ILE A 517 7.98 -15.67 -3.96
CA ILE A 517 7.87 -15.64 -2.50
C ILE A 517 8.05 -14.17 -2.07
N ILE A 518 7.11 -13.61 -1.32
CA ILE A 518 7.11 -12.17 -0.98
C ILE A 518 8.34 -11.75 -0.16
N TYR A 519 8.80 -12.60 0.77
CA TYR A 519 10.03 -12.37 1.54
C TYR A 519 11.25 -12.10 0.63
N GLN A 520 11.46 -12.91 -0.41
CA GLN A 520 12.61 -12.75 -1.31
C GLN A 520 12.59 -11.43 -2.10
N LEU A 521 11.40 -10.87 -2.35
CA LEU A 521 11.23 -9.55 -2.96
C LEU A 521 11.58 -8.45 -1.95
N LEU A 522 11.08 -8.54 -0.71
CA LEU A 522 11.34 -7.55 0.34
C LEU A 522 12.81 -7.57 0.78
N ASP A 523 13.44 -8.74 0.90
CA ASP A 523 14.85 -8.91 1.25
C ASP A 523 15.78 -8.30 0.19
N ASP A 524 15.55 -8.56 -1.10
CA ASP A 524 16.37 -8.01 -2.20
C ASP A 524 16.12 -6.50 -2.38
N MET A 525 14.89 -6.02 -2.18
CA MET A 525 14.61 -4.57 -2.11
C MET A 525 15.34 -3.90 -0.94
N THR A 526 15.36 -4.53 0.23
CA THR A 526 16.13 -4.05 1.41
C THR A 526 17.64 -4.06 1.12
N GLY A 527 18.12 -5.07 0.37
CA GLY A 527 19.47 -5.12 -0.18
C GLY A 527 19.80 -3.98 -1.15
N MET A 528 18.85 -3.56 -1.99
CA MET A 528 19.01 -2.38 -2.86
C MET A 528 19.07 -1.09 -2.05
N LEU A 529 18.16 -0.91 -1.09
CA LEU A 529 18.10 0.29 -0.24
C LEU A 529 19.39 0.47 0.58
N THR A 530 19.88 -0.59 1.24
CA THR A 530 21.16 -0.57 1.96
C THR A 530 22.36 -0.33 1.03
N GLY A 531 22.29 -0.79 -0.23
CA GLY A 531 23.27 -0.46 -1.27
C GLY A 531 23.20 0.99 -1.78
N MET A 532 22.09 1.69 -1.57
CA MET A 532 21.89 3.11 -1.93
C MET A 532 22.20 4.08 -0.78
N MET A 533 22.19 3.63 0.48
CA MET A 533 22.52 4.43 1.66
C MET A 533 23.98 4.90 1.69
N ALA A 534 24.29 5.94 2.47
CA ALA A 534 25.67 6.32 2.75
C ALA A 534 26.31 5.35 3.76
N PRO A 535 27.57 4.90 3.57
CA PRO A 535 28.25 4.11 4.59
C PRO A 535 28.50 4.97 5.84
N LYS A 536 28.10 4.46 7.01
CA LYS A 536 28.17 5.20 8.27
C LYS A 536 29.54 5.00 8.90
N PHE A 537 30.30 6.08 9.04
CA PHE A 537 31.61 6.04 9.68
C PHE A 537 31.46 6.08 11.19
N THR A 538 31.71 4.95 11.85
CA THR A 538 31.83 4.89 13.32
C THR A 538 33.28 5.11 13.73
N GLU A 539 33.48 5.83 14.84
CA GLU A 539 34.81 6.11 15.39
C GLU A 539 35.16 5.03 16.41
N GLN A 540 36.15 4.20 16.09
CA GLN A 540 36.69 3.19 16.99
C GLN A 540 37.99 3.72 17.59
N ASN A 541 38.03 3.91 18.90
CA ASN A 541 39.23 4.34 19.60
C ASN A 541 40.23 3.17 19.62
N THR A 542 41.46 3.42 19.18
CA THR A 542 42.51 2.41 19.00
C THR A 542 43.45 2.31 20.19
N GLY A 543 43.58 3.40 20.96
CA GLY A 543 44.39 3.48 22.17
C GLY A 543 44.57 4.90 22.66
N GLN A 544 44.95 5.03 23.94
CA GLN A 544 45.06 6.28 24.68
C GLN A 544 46.44 6.38 25.33
N ALA A 545 47.05 7.57 25.32
CA ALA A 545 48.33 7.83 25.95
C ALA A 545 48.35 9.15 26.72
N GLU A 546 49.05 9.16 27.85
CA GLU A 546 49.22 10.34 28.72
C GLU A 546 50.56 11.03 28.41
N VAL A 547 50.56 12.36 28.28
CA VAL A 547 51.77 13.17 28.04
C VAL A 547 52.49 13.42 29.38
N ARG A 548 53.70 12.89 29.52
CA ARG A 548 54.56 13.10 30.71
C ARG A 548 55.61 14.20 30.53
N ASP A 549 56.16 14.31 29.33
CA ASP A 549 57.21 15.28 29.00
C ASP A 549 56.95 15.89 27.61
N VAL A 550 57.52 17.07 27.36
CA VAL A 550 57.35 17.79 26.09
C VAL A 550 58.69 18.35 25.61
N PHE A 551 59.11 17.92 24.41
CA PHE A 551 60.42 18.26 23.83
C PHE A 551 60.25 19.08 22.55
N LYS A 552 61.03 20.15 22.39
CA LYS A 552 60.99 20.99 21.19
C LYS A 552 62.00 20.50 20.15
N ALA A 553 61.53 19.94 19.04
CA ALA A 553 62.38 19.44 17.95
C ALA A 553 62.32 20.33 16.70
N PRO A 554 63.28 20.22 15.75
CA PRO A 554 63.27 21.00 14.51
C PRO A 554 62.12 20.68 13.53
N LYS A 555 61.26 19.71 13.86
CA LYS A 555 60.12 19.25 13.03
C LYS A 555 58.76 19.42 13.73
N GLY A 556 58.70 20.24 14.78
CA GLY A 556 57.53 20.44 15.63
C GLY A 556 57.76 19.98 17.07
N MET A 557 56.77 20.16 17.92
CA MET A 557 56.72 19.65 19.28
C MET A 557 56.62 18.12 19.31
N VAL A 558 57.42 17.49 20.17
CA VAL A 558 57.39 16.04 20.43
C VAL A 558 56.84 15.82 21.83
N ALA A 559 55.70 15.17 21.92
CA ALA A 559 55.15 14.74 23.20
C ALA A 559 55.79 13.40 23.61
N GLY A 560 56.39 13.35 24.80
CA GLY A 560 56.84 12.13 25.45
C GLY A 560 55.68 11.52 26.22
N CYS A 561 55.15 10.40 25.71
CA CYS A 561 53.88 9.83 26.15
C CYS A 561 54.03 8.36 26.57
N VAL A 562 53.18 7.91 27.48
CA VAL A 562 53.04 6.50 27.83
C VAL A 562 51.66 6.00 27.45
N VAL A 563 51.59 4.85 26.77
CA VAL A 563 50.32 4.24 26.38
C VAL A 563 49.60 3.69 27.62
N VAL A 564 48.45 4.26 27.94
CA VAL A 564 47.62 3.90 29.10
C VAL A 564 46.58 2.85 28.72
N ASP A 565 46.09 2.85 27.47
CA ASP A 565 45.19 1.82 26.95
C ASP A 565 45.41 1.56 25.44
N GLY A 566 45.06 0.36 24.98
CA GLY A 566 45.09 -0.05 23.58
C GLY A 566 46.48 0.07 22.93
N LYS A 567 46.52 0.64 21.72
CA LYS A 567 47.74 0.95 20.97
C LYS A 567 47.61 2.21 20.10
N LEU A 568 48.69 2.99 20.03
CA LEU A 568 48.82 4.09 19.08
C LEU A 568 49.32 3.55 17.75
N ILE A 569 48.71 4.00 16.65
CA ILE A 569 49.05 3.62 15.28
C ILE A 569 49.46 4.86 14.50
N ARG A 570 50.62 4.82 13.84
CA ARG A 570 51.15 5.91 13.01
C ARG A 570 50.19 6.21 11.85
N GLY A 571 49.93 7.49 11.59
CA GLY A 571 48.97 7.94 10.58
C GLY A 571 47.50 7.90 10.99
N GLY A 572 47.18 7.40 12.20
CA GLY A 572 45.83 7.48 12.78
C GLY A 572 45.35 8.91 13.03
N LEU A 573 44.04 9.08 13.21
CA LEU A 573 43.46 10.32 13.71
C LEU A 573 43.68 10.39 15.22
N VAL A 574 43.88 11.60 15.74
CA VAL A 574 44.17 11.83 17.17
C VAL A 574 43.34 12.99 17.71
N ARG A 575 42.91 12.86 18.96
CA ARG A 575 42.35 13.95 19.79
C ARG A 575 43.34 14.24 20.91
N VAL A 576 43.64 15.53 21.14
CA VAL A 576 44.30 15.98 22.36
C VAL A 576 43.20 16.41 23.33
N ILE A 577 43.16 15.81 24.51
CA ILE A 577 42.16 16.05 25.56
C ILE A 577 42.87 16.68 26.75
N ARG A 578 42.38 17.83 27.21
CA ARG A 578 42.91 18.60 28.35
C ARG A 578 41.78 18.81 29.34
N GLU A 579 41.95 18.34 30.58
CA GLU A 579 40.95 18.43 31.65
C GLU A 579 39.55 17.90 31.25
N GLY A 580 39.50 16.90 30.35
CA GLY A 580 38.27 16.30 29.82
C GLY A 580 37.68 16.98 28.58
N VAL A 581 38.27 18.08 28.09
CA VAL A 581 37.82 18.82 26.90
C VAL A 581 38.75 18.53 25.71
N VAL A 582 38.20 18.29 24.51
CA VAL A 582 38.99 18.15 23.28
C VAL A 582 39.60 19.51 22.90
N ALA A 583 40.92 19.61 23.03
CA ALA A 583 41.71 20.81 22.73
C ALA A 583 42.15 20.87 21.25
N TYR A 584 42.30 19.71 20.58
CA TYR A 584 42.68 19.63 19.18
C TYR A 584 42.31 18.28 18.54
N GLU A 585 41.98 18.28 17.24
CA GLU A 585 41.89 17.07 16.41
C GLU A 585 42.90 17.14 15.24
N GLY A 586 43.62 16.05 14.97
CA GLY A 586 44.63 16.01 13.91
C GLY A 586 45.06 14.60 13.50
N LYS A 587 46.26 14.47 12.91
CA LYS A 587 46.86 13.19 12.50
C LYS A 587 48.21 12.94 13.17
N LEU A 588 48.44 11.67 13.54
CA LEU A 588 49.71 11.22 14.10
C LEU A 588 50.78 11.14 12.99
N THR A 589 51.65 12.14 12.91
CA THR A 589 52.60 12.31 11.80
C THR A 589 53.86 11.47 11.99
N SER A 590 54.37 11.40 13.22
CA SER A 590 55.51 10.56 13.58
C SER A 590 55.26 9.87 14.91
N LEU A 591 55.46 8.56 14.94
CA LEU A 591 55.49 7.74 16.14
C LEU A 591 56.90 7.15 16.25
N LYS A 592 57.58 7.42 17.36
CA LYS A 592 58.95 6.98 17.61
C LYS A 592 59.07 6.28 18.96
N ARG A 593 59.98 5.32 19.06
CA ARG A 593 60.39 4.73 20.33
C ARG A 593 61.90 4.84 20.48
N PHE A 594 62.36 5.56 21.49
CA PHE A 594 63.73 6.02 21.66
C PHE A 594 64.29 6.79 20.45
N LYS A 595 64.88 6.09 19.47
CA LYS A 595 65.41 6.69 18.22
C LYS A 595 64.69 6.20 16.97
N ASP A 596 64.05 5.04 17.05
CA ASP A 596 63.52 4.30 15.92
C ASP A 596 62.11 4.78 15.56
N ASP A 597 61.80 4.84 14.27
CA ASP A 597 60.45 5.03 13.75
C ASP A 597 59.68 3.71 13.86
N VAL A 598 58.48 3.75 14.46
CA VAL A 598 57.65 2.54 14.68
C VAL A 598 56.25 2.75 14.12
N GLU A 599 55.61 1.68 13.67
CA GLU A 599 54.26 1.74 13.08
C GLU A 599 53.17 1.72 14.16
N GLU A 600 53.36 0.92 15.22
CA GLU A 600 52.48 0.92 16.40
C GLU A 600 53.23 0.77 17.73
N VAL A 601 52.63 1.28 18.81
CA VAL A 601 53.09 1.12 20.19
C VAL A 601 51.90 0.73 21.07
N GLY A 602 52.00 -0.39 21.76
CA GLY A 602 50.96 -0.88 22.69
C GLY A 602 51.11 -0.40 24.14
N HIS A 603 50.07 -0.65 24.92
CA HIS A 603 49.96 -0.40 26.37
C HIS A 603 51.27 -0.60 27.15
N GLY A 604 51.59 0.36 28.02
CA GLY A 604 52.68 0.28 29.00
C GLY A 604 54.08 0.65 28.47
N TYR A 605 54.21 1.03 27.19
CA TYR A 605 55.48 1.49 26.62
C TYR A 605 55.54 3.00 26.42
N ASP A 606 56.73 3.57 26.62
CA ASP A 606 57.03 4.97 26.30
C ASP A 606 57.18 5.19 24.79
N CYS A 607 56.66 6.31 24.28
CA CYS A 607 56.76 6.73 22.89
C CYS A 607 56.88 8.26 22.73
N GLY A 608 57.50 8.68 21.63
CA GLY A 608 57.53 10.07 21.17
C GLY A 608 56.51 10.27 20.06
N VAL A 609 55.55 11.16 20.27
CA VAL A 609 54.45 11.46 19.35
C VAL A 609 54.63 12.87 18.75
N ILE A 610 54.46 12.99 17.43
CA ILE A 610 54.35 14.28 16.74
C ILE A 610 52.99 14.37 16.05
N ILE A 611 52.21 15.39 16.40
CA ILE A 611 50.89 15.68 15.84
C ILE A 611 51.03 16.68 14.68
N SER A 612 50.24 16.50 13.62
CA SER A 612 50.19 17.46 12.51
C SER A 612 49.70 18.83 12.98
N ASN A 613 50.43 19.91 12.68
CA ASN A 613 50.02 21.30 12.85
C ASN A 613 49.59 21.70 14.29
N TYR A 614 50.17 21.08 15.33
CA TYR A 614 49.86 21.39 16.72
C TYR A 614 51.11 21.40 17.62
N ASP A 615 51.38 22.55 18.24
CA ASP A 615 52.59 22.82 19.05
C ASP A 615 52.26 23.37 20.47
N ASP A 616 51.03 23.19 20.98
CA ASP A 616 50.63 23.49 22.38
C ASP A 616 50.30 22.19 23.14
N VAL A 617 51.08 21.13 22.99
CA VAL A 617 50.96 19.95 23.85
C VAL A 617 51.58 20.25 25.22
N ARG A 618 50.93 19.82 26.30
CA ARG A 618 51.35 20.06 27.68
C ARG A 618 51.40 18.75 28.46
N VAL A 619 52.19 18.75 29.54
CA VAL A 619 52.24 17.65 30.50
C VAL A 619 50.88 17.53 31.18
N GLY A 620 50.33 16.31 31.24
CA GLY A 620 48.97 16.03 31.71
C GLY A 620 47.88 16.10 30.63
N ASP A 621 48.21 16.43 29.37
CA ASP A 621 47.29 16.19 28.25
C ASP A 621 47.17 14.68 27.97
N VAL A 622 45.99 14.26 27.52
CA VAL A 622 45.72 12.88 27.10
C VAL A 622 45.52 12.85 25.58
N ILE A 623 46.35 12.06 24.89
CA ILE A 623 46.25 11.82 23.45
C ILE A 623 45.43 10.55 23.24
N GLU A 624 44.21 10.71 22.76
CA GLU A 624 43.37 9.61 22.29
C GLU A 624 43.59 9.39 20.79
N THR A 625 43.74 8.14 20.36
CA THR A 625 43.86 7.76 18.95
C THR A 625 42.62 6.99 18.51
N PHE A 626 42.13 7.30 17.31
CA PHE A 626 40.93 6.68 16.77
C PHE A 626 41.02 6.43 15.26
N LYS A 627 40.23 5.47 14.81
CA LYS A 627 40.07 5.10 13.40
C LYS A 627 38.60 5.21 13.03
N LYS A 628 38.32 5.89 11.91
CA LYS A 628 37.01 5.83 11.27
C LYS A 628 36.89 4.46 10.59
N VAL A 629 35.99 3.63 11.08
CA VAL A 629 35.64 2.33 10.49
C VAL A 629 34.41 2.54 9.62
N GLU A 630 34.45 2.00 8.40
CA GLU A 630 33.30 2.02 7.50
C GLU A 630 32.33 0.92 7.92
N GLN A 631 31.19 1.30 8.51
CA GLN A 631 30.14 0.37 8.90
C GLN A 631 29.02 0.43 7.86
N LYS A 632 28.73 -0.71 7.23
CA LYS A 632 27.53 -0.85 6.40
C LYS A 632 26.30 -0.72 7.29
N VAL A 633 25.38 0.15 6.88
CA VAL A 633 24.06 0.28 7.50
C VAL A 633 23.20 -0.87 6.99
N SER A 634 22.63 -1.64 7.91
CA SER A 634 21.46 -2.47 7.63
C SER A 634 20.21 -1.65 7.91
N LEU A 635 19.17 -1.88 7.10
CA LEU A 635 17.78 -1.61 7.47
C LEU A 635 17.34 -2.57 8.59
#